data_AF-A0A7C7JNF0-F1
#
_entry.id   AF-A0A7C7JNF0-F1
#
_cell.length_a   1.000
_cell.length_b   1.000
_cell.length_c   1.000
_cell.angle_alpha   90.00
_cell.angle_beta   90.00
_cell.angle_gamma   90.00
#
_symmetry.space_group_name_H-M   'P 1'
#
loop_
_entity.id
_entity.type
_entity.pdbx_description
1 polymer ?
#
loop_
_entity_poly.entity_id
_entity_poly.type
_entity_poly.pdbx_seq_one_letter_code
_entity_poly.pdbx_strand_id
1 'polypeptide(L)'
;MLIRKEHAIALLDLLKHERERENASIHYTITPEREPVFQELEFQNLAELYNPLQYGLTYWGRALVTILEEMIEKGLIPHPEHWDDNFRWLGTEVITMIADAVENKDLPGELTEKALEERGFIEVRKEEKKGEYKAVNQYAKDIYEIFKNATPRLEISQELTEYIKNTPVGPNESGHLPEGGRYPELLESMRLIAFSVPNSDIYAFTGLGKAVKEALNYIAPSLPVLISEDILYSLIKIIDEGFDKLTDTEKETLWELGLVDEEGNFYPGGEKLLEVYRLWKDKEFPPVKTFNIEILEAELLKTIDYIWNEEYTKNPEIVPTVDQIVHFLLEKPLKEYKHLIEYYGRKINQDFNYKKKEEIRKKFAEVKSIEELFKHFYEKGNEWYEKLYDVVQEALYTLEAFGLITSEEHKGEKVHKLTEHGKEVLDDMKQRGIREITSTAVKAITITNKEISAPNVDWYNQAVEEKLVGAGEPTVAGKLYSRLAYEIKRLPHITRFELQVLHKIPAKGFFLKDVYAQFDETWKEEVTYALNKLEARGYLNILQNEAVVLTEVGQLIKEALAGVPEGVAQPLTPIAVRILEALRKVGNLYVKEERVRILPKNIEEALRLTGLDKKTFDKELVVLRVAGLIGKTSINKAGLMVLKALELMNK
;
A
#
# COMPACT_ATOMS: atom_id res chain seq x y z
N MET A 1 6.55 10.80 -16.54
CA MET A 1 6.64 10.87 -18.01
C MET A 1 5.32 11.40 -18.52
N LEU A 2 5.39 12.45 -19.31
CA LEU A 2 4.31 13.27 -19.81
C LEU A 2 4.58 13.55 -21.29
N ILE A 3 3.72 13.03 -22.16
CA ILE A 3 3.73 13.33 -23.60
C ILE A 3 2.34 13.78 -24.00
N ARG A 4 2.26 15.07 -24.32
CA ARG A 4 1.09 15.74 -24.89
C ARG A 4 1.36 16.00 -26.36
N LYS A 5 0.39 16.60 -27.05
CA LYS A 5 0.52 17.01 -28.45
C LYS A 5 1.82 17.76 -28.75
N GLU A 6 2.12 18.83 -28.02
CA GLU A 6 3.33 19.64 -28.24
C GLU A 6 4.63 18.86 -28.02
N HIS A 7 4.66 17.96 -27.03
CA HIS A 7 5.79 17.06 -26.75
C HIS A 7 6.01 16.08 -27.89
N ALA A 8 4.93 15.46 -28.37
CA ALA A 8 4.97 14.49 -29.46
C ALA A 8 5.45 15.14 -30.77
N ILE A 9 4.97 16.35 -31.08
CA ILE A 9 5.42 17.13 -32.24
C ILE A 9 6.91 17.48 -32.09
N ALA A 10 7.34 17.97 -30.92
CA ALA A 10 8.74 18.30 -30.66
C ALA A 10 9.67 17.09 -30.81
N LEU A 11 9.26 15.91 -30.33
CA LEU A 11 10.02 14.68 -30.52
C LEU A 11 10.14 14.27 -32.00
N LEU A 12 9.03 14.34 -32.76
CA LEU A 12 9.04 14.04 -34.19
C LEU A 12 9.89 15.03 -34.99
N ASP A 13 9.87 16.32 -34.64
CA ASP A 13 10.73 17.35 -35.23
C ASP A 13 12.22 17.02 -35.01
N LEU A 14 12.58 16.64 -33.79
CA LEU A 14 13.95 16.22 -33.46
C LEU A 14 14.36 14.98 -34.25
N LEU A 15 13.50 13.95 -34.33
CA LEU A 15 13.78 12.72 -35.08
C LEU A 15 13.98 13.00 -36.57
N LYS A 16 13.10 13.82 -37.16
CA LYS A 16 13.20 14.25 -38.54
C LYS A 16 14.51 14.99 -38.79
N HIS A 17 14.88 15.91 -37.90
CA HIS A 17 16.12 16.66 -38.04
C HIS A 17 17.37 15.77 -37.97
N GLU A 18 17.39 14.81 -37.06
CA GLU A 18 18.48 13.84 -36.90
C GLU A 18 18.67 13.00 -38.19
N ARG A 19 17.56 12.57 -38.84
CA ARG A 19 17.60 11.80 -40.10
C ARG A 19 18.02 12.62 -41.32
N GLU A 20 17.65 13.89 -41.38
CA GLU A 20 17.93 14.76 -42.54
C GLU A 20 19.41 15.21 -42.63
N ARG A 21 20.19 15.08 -41.55
CA ARG A 21 21.59 15.56 -41.49
C ARG A 21 22.55 14.48 -40.99
N GLU A 22 22.75 13.44 -41.79
CA GLU A 22 23.68 12.32 -41.54
C GLU A 22 25.14 12.72 -41.16
N ASN A 23 25.56 14.00 -41.18
CA ASN A 23 26.99 14.36 -40.98
C ASN A 23 27.36 15.80 -40.52
N ALA A 24 26.50 16.64 -39.88
CA ALA A 24 26.97 18.00 -39.53
C ALA A 24 26.42 18.72 -38.27
N SER A 25 25.34 18.27 -37.63
CA SER A 25 24.94 18.71 -36.28
C SER A 25 23.77 17.85 -35.84
N ILE A 26 23.91 17.15 -34.71
CA ILE A 26 22.83 16.36 -34.10
C ILE A 26 21.79 17.24 -33.37
N HIS A 27 21.95 18.57 -33.42
CA HIS A 27 21.16 19.54 -32.65
C HIS A 27 20.21 20.35 -33.54
N TYR A 28 18.95 20.46 -33.10
CA TYR A 28 17.88 21.26 -33.68
C TYR A 28 17.74 22.60 -32.94
N THR A 29 17.81 23.71 -33.68
CA THR A 29 17.59 25.05 -33.11
C THR A 29 16.10 25.36 -33.03
N ILE A 30 15.60 25.58 -31.82
CA ILE A 30 14.19 25.90 -31.54
C ILE A 30 13.98 27.43 -31.45
N THR A 31 12.72 27.86 -31.52
CA THR A 31 12.36 29.24 -31.19
C THR A 31 12.17 29.39 -29.67
N PRO A 32 12.41 30.58 -29.09
CA PRO A 32 12.28 30.81 -27.64
C PRO A 32 10.90 30.42 -27.08
N GLU A 33 9.82 30.57 -27.85
CA GLU A 33 8.46 30.27 -27.40
C GLU A 33 8.23 28.77 -27.19
N ARG A 34 9.04 27.92 -27.82
CA ARG A 34 8.99 26.45 -27.66
C ARG A 34 9.86 25.95 -26.52
N GLU A 35 10.74 26.79 -25.96
CA GLU A 35 11.70 26.38 -24.92
C GLU A 35 11.07 25.66 -23.72
N PRO A 36 9.91 26.09 -23.17
CA PRO A 36 9.28 25.37 -22.06
C PRO A 36 8.95 23.91 -22.37
N VAL A 37 8.53 23.61 -23.60
CA VAL A 37 8.20 22.24 -24.05
C VAL A 37 9.45 21.37 -24.12
N PHE A 38 10.56 21.94 -24.61
CA PHE A 38 11.84 21.23 -24.69
C PHE A 38 12.48 21.06 -23.32
N GLN A 39 12.32 22.03 -22.43
CA GLN A 39 12.71 21.93 -21.03
C GLN A 39 11.98 20.75 -20.35
N GLU A 40 10.67 20.59 -20.54
CA GLU A 40 9.93 19.44 -20.02
C GLU A 40 10.43 18.11 -20.59
N LEU A 41 10.77 18.04 -21.89
CA LEU A 41 11.37 16.84 -22.49
C LEU A 41 12.77 16.55 -21.94
N GLU A 42 13.55 17.60 -21.65
CA GLU A 42 14.87 17.50 -21.03
C GLU A 42 14.77 16.96 -19.59
N PHE A 43 13.84 17.47 -18.79
CA PHE A 43 13.61 16.97 -17.44
C PHE A 43 13.10 15.54 -17.41
N GLN A 44 12.47 15.06 -18.49
CA GLN A 44 12.11 13.65 -18.65
C GLN A 44 13.26 12.78 -19.15
N ASN A 45 14.42 13.35 -19.46
CA ASN A 45 15.56 12.69 -20.10
C ASN A 45 15.20 12.12 -21.49
N LEU A 46 14.42 12.87 -22.26
CA LEU A 46 14.03 12.56 -23.64
C LEU A 46 14.69 13.50 -24.66
N ALA A 47 15.00 14.73 -24.24
CA ALA A 47 15.82 15.67 -25.01
C ALA A 47 17.03 16.11 -24.18
N GLU A 48 18.05 16.65 -24.84
CA GLU A 48 19.25 17.19 -24.20
C GLU A 48 19.56 18.56 -24.80
N LEU A 49 19.79 19.56 -23.94
CA LEU A 49 20.25 20.89 -24.33
C LEU A 49 21.77 20.86 -24.53
N TYR A 50 22.23 21.22 -25.73
CA TYR A 50 23.65 21.25 -26.06
C TYR A 50 24.24 22.65 -26.10
N ASN A 51 23.46 23.61 -26.59
CA ASN A 51 23.74 25.05 -26.58
C ASN A 51 22.40 25.77 -26.39
N PRO A 52 22.40 27.07 -26.05
CA PRO A 52 21.15 27.83 -25.94
C PRO A 52 20.22 27.62 -27.14
N LEU A 53 19.00 27.15 -26.86
CA LEU A 53 17.97 26.80 -27.85
C LEU A 53 18.35 25.69 -28.84
N GLN A 54 19.38 24.88 -28.58
CA GLN A 54 19.78 23.76 -29.43
C GLN A 54 19.62 22.43 -28.70
N TYR A 55 18.65 21.64 -29.15
CA TYR A 55 18.27 20.37 -28.52
C TYR A 55 18.54 19.17 -29.43
N GLY A 56 18.84 18.01 -28.84
CA GLY A 56 18.88 16.72 -29.53
C GLY A 56 18.14 15.64 -28.75
N LEU A 57 17.92 14.47 -29.37
CA LEU A 57 17.31 13.32 -28.71
C LEU A 57 18.33 12.61 -27.82
N THR A 58 17.90 12.29 -26.59
CA THR A 58 18.62 11.29 -25.78
C THR A 58 18.40 9.89 -26.34
N TYR A 59 19.08 8.89 -25.78
CA TYR A 59 18.82 7.49 -26.11
C TYR A 59 17.34 7.11 -25.90
N TRP A 60 16.77 7.49 -24.75
CA TRP A 60 15.38 7.18 -24.39
C TRP A 60 14.39 8.00 -25.22
N GLY A 61 14.71 9.26 -25.53
CA GLY A 61 13.93 10.08 -26.46
C GLY A 61 13.82 9.43 -27.83
N ARG A 62 14.95 8.96 -28.38
CA ARG A 62 15.00 8.26 -29.67
C ARG A 62 14.17 6.98 -29.66
N ALA A 63 14.27 6.18 -28.60
CA ALA A 63 13.46 4.97 -28.46
C ALA A 63 11.96 5.29 -28.43
N LEU A 64 11.55 6.28 -27.64
CA LEU A 64 10.14 6.66 -27.48
C LEU A 64 9.53 7.23 -28.76
N VAL A 65 10.23 8.14 -29.43
CA VAL A 65 9.72 8.74 -30.67
C VAL A 65 9.64 7.73 -31.82
N THR A 66 10.55 6.74 -31.85
CA THR A 66 10.48 5.65 -32.83
C THR A 66 9.22 4.81 -32.60
N ILE A 67 8.87 4.48 -31.35
CA ILE A 67 7.60 3.81 -31.02
C ILE A 67 6.41 4.65 -31.49
N LEU A 68 6.41 5.95 -31.19
CA LEU A 68 5.33 6.85 -31.60
C LEU A 68 5.16 6.87 -33.13
N GLU A 69 6.25 7.05 -33.87
CA GLU A 69 6.25 7.06 -35.34
C GLU A 69 5.69 5.75 -35.90
N GLU A 70 6.16 4.59 -35.42
CA GLU A 70 5.66 3.29 -35.86
C GLU A 70 4.16 3.10 -35.58
N MET A 71 3.69 3.55 -34.40
CA MET A 71 2.27 3.47 -34.05
C MET A 71 1.40 4.34 -34.98
N ILE A 72 1.90 5.51 -35.38
CA ILE A 72 1.24 6.39 -36.35
C ILE A 72 1.21 5.72 -37.74
N GLU A 73 2.33 5.18 -38.21
CA GLU A 73 2.44 4.51 -39.50
C GLU A 73 1.50 3.29 -39.61
N LYS A 74 1.33 2.56 -38.50
CA LYS A 74 0.40 1.43 -38.41
C LYS A 74 -1.06 1.85 -38.20
N GLY A 75 -1.34 3.14 -38.06
CA GLY A 75 -2.68 3.67 -37.84
C GLY A 75 -3.28 3.31 -36.48
N LEU A 76 -2.44 2.96 -35.48
CA LEU A 76 -2.89 2.68 -34.12
C LEU A 76 -3.29 3.95 -33.37
N ILE A 77 -2.69 5.08 -33.76
CA ILE A 77 -2.99 6.41 -33.23
C ILE A 77 -2.87 7.43 -34.37
N PRO A 78 -3.70 8.49 -34.43
CA PRO A 78 -3.52 9.55 -35.41
C PRO A 78 -2.22 10.32 -35.20
N HIS A 79 -1.75 11.02 -36.23
CA HIS A 79 -0.61 11.95 -36.11
C HIS A 79 -0.90 13.04 -35.05
N PRO A 80 0.09 13.44 -34.22
CA PRO A 80 -0.12 14.39 -33.12
C PRO A 80 -0.76 15.73 -33.49
N GLU A 81 -0.57 16.21 -34.73
CA GLU A 81 -1.23 17.42 -35.23
C GLU A 81 -2.76 17.36 -35.14
N HIS A 82 -3.34 16.15 -35.16
CA HIS A 82 -4.78 15.92 -35.06
C HIS A 82 -5.26 15.60 -33.64
N TRP A 83 -4.37 15.61 -32.65
CA TRP A 83 -4.76 15.42 -31.25
C TRP A 83 -5.44 16.67 -30.70
N ASP A 84 -6.36 16.46 -29.76
CA ASP A 84 -6.85 17.53 -28.90
C ASP A 84 -5.69 18.08 -28.05
N ASP A 85 -5.72 19.38 -27.74
CA ASP A 85 -4.62 20.01 -26.99
C ASP A 85 -4.53 19.47 -25.55
N ASN A 86 -5.63 18.97 -24.99
CA ASN A 86 -5.65 18.31 -23.67
C ASN A 86 -5.35 16.81 -23.73
N PHE A 87 -5.19 16.24 -24.93
CA PHE A 87 -4.90 14.83 -25.07
C PHE A 87 -3.51 14.49 -24.54
N ARG A 88 -3.48 13.67 -23.49
CA ARG A 88 -2.27 13.13 -22.86
C ARG A 88 -2.04 11.74 -23.40
N TRP A 89 -1.18 11.62 -24.42
CA TRP A 89 -0.78 10.30 -24.95
C TRP A 89 -0.07 9.49 -23.86
N LEU A 90 0.85 10.14 -23.14
CA LEU A 90 1.45 9.62 -21.92
C LEU A 90 1.30 10.64 -20.78
N GLY A 91 1.08 10.10 -19.60
CA GLY A 91 1.01 10.80 -18.32
C GLY A 91 1.23 9.78 -17.22
N THR A 92 1.46 10.21 -15.99
CA THR A 92 1.63 9.30 -14.84
C THR A 92 0.43 8.37 -14.65
N GLU A 93 -0.78 8.83 -14.94
CA GLU A 93 -2.00 8.02 -14.97
C GLU A 93 -1.91 6.91 -16.02
N VAL A 94 -1.44 7.22 -17.24
CA VAL A 94 -1.35 6.25 -18.34
C VAL A 94 -0.26 5.21 -18.05
N ILE A 95 0.90 5.65 -17.56
CA ILE A 95 1.98 4.74 -17.18
C ILE A 95 1.51 3.82 -16.05
N THR A 96 0.71 4.33 -15.09
CA THR A 96 0.10 3.52 -14.03
C THR A 96 -0.86 2.47 -14.58
N MET A 97 -1.74 2.84 -15.52
CA MET A 97 -2.64 1.87 -16.17
C MET A 97 -1.87 0.73 -16.85
N ILE A 98 -0.77 1.07 -17.55
CA ILE A 98 0.08 0.07 -18.21
C ILE A 98 0.76 -0.82 -17.16
N ALA A 99 1.34 -0.21 -16.11
CA ALA A 99 2.02 -0.93 -15.04
C ALA A 99 1.09 -1.93 -14.33
N ASP A 100 -0.10 -1.48 -13.94
CA ASP A 100 -1.10 -2.33 -13.28
C ASP A 100 -1.56 -3.47 -14.19
N ALA A 101 -1.74 -3.20 -15.49
CA ALA A 101 -2.09 -4.22 -16.46
C ALA A 101 -0.98 -5.28 -16.62
N VAL A 102 0.28 -4.85 -16.79
CA VAL A 102 1.45 -5.73 -16.89
C VAL A 102 1.60 -6.57 -15.61
N GLU A 103 1.42 -5.96 -14.44
CA GLU A 103 1.44 -6.68 -13.17
C GLU A 103 0.36 -7.78 -13.13
N ASN A 104 -0.79 -7.54 -13.75
CA ASN A 104 -1.95 -8.44 -13.81
C ASN A 104 -2.06 -9.28 -15.10
N LYS A 105 -0.93 -9.73 -15.69
CA LYS A 105 -0.89 -10.55 -16.93
C LYS A 105 -1.43 -9.82 -18.17
N ASP A 106 -1.02 -8.57 -18.30
CA ASP A 106 -1.37 -7.68 -19.41
C ASP A 106 -2.86 -7.30 -19.49
N LEU A 107 -3.66 -7.55 -18.46
CA LEU A 107 -5.10 -7.28 -18.47
C LEU A 107 -5.38 -5.86 -17.95
N PRO A 108 -5.98 -4.97 -18.76
CA PRO A 108 -6.20 -3.57 -18.36
C PRO A 108 -7.31 -3.40 -17.31
N GLY A 109 -8.35 -4.23 -17.35
CA GLY A 109 -9.53 -4.05 -16.51
C GLY A 109 -10.50 -3.00 -17.05
N GLU A 110 -11.78 -3.08 -16.65
CA GLU A 110 -12.85 -2.24 -17.18
C GLU A 110 -12.60 -0.74 -16.97
N LEU A 111 -11.97 -0.37 -15.84
CA LEU A 111 -11.70 1.02 -15.49
C LEU A 111 -10.72 1.70 -16.46
N THR A 112 -9.76 0.96 -17.02
CA THR A 112 -8.64 1.56 -17.78
C THR A 112 -8.60 1.15 -19.25
N GLU A 113 -9.33 0.09 -19.63
CA GLU A 113 -9.32 -0.48 -20.99
C GLU A 113 -9.57 0.57 -22.06
N LYS A 114 -10.64 1.36 -21.92
CA LYS A 114 -11.02 2.37 -22.93
C LYS A 114 -9.95 3.45 -23.07
N ALA A 115 -9.40 3.93 -21.96
CA ALA A 115 -8.37 4.97 -21.96
C ALA A 115 -7.07 4.48 -22.64
N LEU A 116 -6.70 3.21 -22.42
CA LEU A 116 -5.55 2.59 -23.09
C LEU A 116 -5.82 2.33 -24.58
N GLU A 117 -7.05 1.94 -24.94
CA GLU A 117 -7.46 1.70 -26.33
C GLU A 117 -7.40 2.97 -27.17
N GLU A 118 -7.89 4.10 -26.63
CA GLU A 118 -7.81 5.43 -27.28
C GLU A 118 -6.38 5.88 -27.57
N ARG A 119 -5.39 5.31 -26.88
CA ARG A 119 -3.96 5.62 -27.05
C ARG A 119 -3.22 4.60 -27.92
N GLY A 120 -3.93 3.62 -28.46
CA GLY A 120 -3.37 2.55 -29.30
C GLY A 120 -2.59 1.50 -28.51
N PHE A 121 -2.84 1.35 -27.20
CA PHE A 121 -2.09 0.44 -26.32
C PHE A 121 -2.76 -0.92 -26.09
N ILE A 122 -3.93 -1.16 -26.68
CA ILE A 122 -4.66 -2.41 -26.55
C ILE A 122 -4.56 -3.23 -27.84
N GLU A 123 -4.41 -4.54 -27.69
CA GLU A 123 -4.58 -5.53 -28.75
C GLU A 123 -5.56 -6.62 -28.34
N VAL A 124 -6.19 -7.26 -29.32
CA VAL A 124 -7.03 -8.44 -29.09
C VAL A 124 -6.17 -9.69 -29.22
N ARG A 125 -6.04 -10.45 -28.14
CA ARG A 125 -5.37 -11.75 -28.11
C ARG A 125 -6.39 -12.87 -28.10
N LYS A 126 -6.00 -14.01 -28.67
CA LYS A 126 -6.83 -15.22 -28.69
C LYS A 126 -6.09 -16.37 -28.02
N GLU A 127 -6.68 -16.93 -26.97
CA GLU A 127 -6.20 -18.13 -26.29
C GLU A 127 -7.23 -19.25 -26.42
N GLU A 128 -6.79 -20.47 -26.72
CA GLU A 128 -7.68 -21.63 -26.96
C GLU A 128 -8.71 -21.86 -25.84
N LYS A 129 -8.36 -21.54 -24.58
CA LYS A 129 -9.21 -21.77 -23.40
C LYS A 129 -9.97 -20.52 -22.91
N LYS A 130 -9.50 -19.32 -23.24
CA LYS A 130 -10.12 -18.06 -22.78
C LYS A 130 -10.91 -17.34 -23.87
N GLY A 131 -10.79 -17.77 -25.13
CA GLY A 131 -11.36 -17.05 -26.26
C GLY A 131 -10.56 -15.79 -26.58
N GLU A 132 -11.24 -14.80 -27.13
CA GLU A 132 -10.67 -13.50 -27.45
C GLU A 132 -10.79 -12.56 -26.25
N TYR A 133 -9.70 -11.88 -25.91
CA TYR A 133 -9.64 -10.93 -24.81
C TYR A 133 -8.71 -9.77 -25.16
N LYS A 134 -8.96 -8.61 -24.55
CA LYS A 134 -8.11 -7.43 -24.71
C LYS A 134 -6.94 -7.48 -23.73
N ALA A 135 -5.77 -7.13 -24.23
CA ALA A 135 -4.54 -7.06 -23.45
C ALA A 135 -3.71 -5.85 -23.86
N VAL A 136 -2.84 -5.38 -22.97
CA VAL A 136 -1.85 -4.37 -23.35
C VAL A 136 -0.85 -4.95 -24.35
N ASN A 137 -0.60 -4.19 -25.42
CA ASN A 137 0.27 -4.60 -26.53
C ASN A 137 1.76 -4.40 -26.20
N GLN A 138 2.63 -4.79 -27.12
CA GLN A 138 4.08 -4.67 -26.92
C GLN A 138 4.54 -3.21 -26.83
N TYR A 139 3.94 -2.28 -27.57
CA TYR A 139 4.28 -0.86 -27.52
C TYR A 139 4.10 -0.27 -26.11
N ALA A 140 2.97 -0.59 -25.45
CA ALA A 140 2.73 -0.17 -24.08
C ALA A 140 3.82 -0.67 -23.13
N LYS A 141 4.23 -1.94 -23.27
CA LYS A 141 5.28 -2.56 -22.46
C LYS A 141 6.63 -1.92 -22.71
N ASP A 142 6.98 -1.66 -23.97
CA ASP A 142 8.24 -1.03 -24.34
C ASP A 142 8.31 0.40 -23.79
N ILE A 143 7.21 1.16 -23.84
CA ILE A 143 7.10 2.48 -23.19
C ILE A 143 7.29 2.36 -21.68
N TYR A 144 6.68 1.35 -21.04
CA TYR A 144 6.88 1.13 -19.61
C TYR A 144 8.33 0.75 -19.26
N GLU A 145 9.02 -0.01 -20.12
CA GLU A 145 10.46 -0.24 -19.97
C GLU A 145 11.27 1.06 -20.12
N ILE A 146 10.97 1.91 -21.11
CA ILE A 146 11.60 3.23 -21.25
C ILE A 146 11.37 4.04 -19.97
N PHE A 147 10.15 4.07 -19.44
CA PHE A 147 9.83 4.77 -18.20
C PHE A 147 10.68 4.25 -17.02
N LYS A 148 10.77 2.93 -16.82
CA LYS A 148 11.56 2.37 -15.72
C LYS A 148 13.05 2.67 -15.82
N ASN A 149 13.59 2.73 -17.03
CA ASN A 149 15.04 2.87 -17.25
C ASN A 149 15.49 4.33 -17.46
N ALA A 150 14.64 5.20 -17.98
CA ALA A 150 14.90 6.64 -18.04
C ALA A 150 14.93 7.20 -16.62
N THR A 151 16.03 7.84 -16.24
CA THR A 151 16.12 8.63 -15.00
C THR A 151 15.85 10.08 -15.38
N PRO A 152 14.78 10.71 -14.88
CA PRO A 152 14.49 12.11 -15.15
C PRO A 152 15.59 12.98 -14.56
N ARG A 153 15.84 14.15 -15.14
CA ARG A 153 16.71 15.15 -14.50
C ARG A 153 16.00 15.74 -13.29
N LEU A 154 16.76 16.22 -12.32
CA LEU A 154 16.22 16.87 -11.13
C LEU A 154 16.88 18.23 -10.95
N GLU A 155 16.10 19.29 -11.12
CA GLU A 155 16.51 20.66 -10.85
C GLU A 155 15.33 21.46 -10.30
N ILE A 156 15.53 22.12 -9.17
CA ILE A 156 14.51 22.94 -8.53
C ILE A 156 15.05 24.36 -8.40
N SER A 157 14.49 25.26 -9.20
CA SER A 157 14.78 26.68 -9.12
C SER A 157 14.14 27.32 -7.88
N GLN A 158 14.59 28.54 -7.55
CA GLN A 158 13.97 29.35 -6.50
C GLN A 158 12.49 29.62 -6.79
N GLU A 159 12.13 29.90 -8.05
CA GLU A 159 10.74 30.15 -8.47
C GLU A 159 9.87 28.88 -8.32
N LEU A 160 10.37 27.73 -8.78
CA LEU A 160 9.67 26.45 -8.63
C LEU A 160 9.53 26.05 -7.16
N THR A 161 10.47 26.44 -6.31
CA THR A 161 10.40 26.23 -4.86
C THR A 161 9.19 26.91 -4.23
N GLU A 162 8.86 28.14 -4.66
CA GLU A 162 7.69 28.85 -4.16
C GLU A 162 6.40 28.10 -4.52
N TYR A 163 6.31 27.61 -5.76
CA TYR A 163 5.18 26.80 -6.20
C TYR A 163 5.06 25.48 -5.40
N ILE A 164 6.17 24.75 -5.23
CA ILE A 164 6.19 23.48 -4.48
C ILE A 164 5.78 23.70 -3.01
N LYS A 165 6.28 24.76 -2.36
CA LYS A 165 5.94 25.06 -0.96
C LYS A 165 4.45 25.34 -0.79
N ASN A 166 3.86 26.07 -1.73
CA ASN A 166 2.44 26.44 -1.71
C ASN A 166 1.49 25.32 -2.16
N THR A 167 1.97 24.32 -2.89
CA THR A 167 1.13 23.22 -3.39
C THR A 167 0.95 22.15 -2.31
N PRO A 168 -0.27 21.83 -1.84
CA PRO A 168 -0.49 20.74 -0.87
C PRO A 168 0.05 19.40 -1.37
N VAL A 169 0.59 18.55 -0.49
CA VAL A 169 1.22 17.28 -0.92
C VAL A 169 0.25 16.26 -1.52
N GLY A 170 -1.06 16.40 -1.28
CA GLY A 170 -2.05 15.44 -1.72
C GLY A 170 -2.05 14.13 -0.90
N PRO A 171 -2.97 13.20 -1.19
CA PRO A 171 -3.85 13.22 -2.36
C PRO A 171 -4.94 14.29 -2.29
N ASN A 172 -5.26 14.93 -3.43
CA ASN A 172 -6.33 15.93 -3.55
C ASN A 172 -6.84 16.01 -4.99
N GLU A 173 -8.03 16.57 -5.21
CA GLU A 173 -8.53 16.80 -6.57
C GLU A 173 -7.60 17.72 -7.36
N SER A 174 -7.32 17.36 -8.61
CA SER A 174 -6.39 18.09 -9.49
C SER A 174 -6.82 19.52 -9.80
N GLY A 175 -8.12 19.82 -9.69
CA GLY A 175 -8.64 21.19 -9.79
C GLY A 175 -8.20 22.12 -8.66
N HIS A 176 -7.65 21.60 -7.56
CA HIS A 176 -7.13 22.40 -6.44
C HIS A 176 -5.63 22.70 -6.55
N LEU A 177 -4.96 22.31 -7.64
CA LEU A 177 -3.59 22.74 -7.89
C LEU A 177 -3.54 24.28 -8.01
N PRO A 178 -2.55 24.94 -7.40
CA PRO A 178 -2.41 26.39 -7.53
C PRO A 178 -2.09 26.77 -8.98
N GLU A 179 -2.43 28.01 -9.35
CA GLU A 179 -2.01 28.54 -10.64
C GLU A 179 -0.48 28.57 -10.72
N GLY A 180 0.08 27.94 -11.76
CA GLY A 180 1.52 27.82 -11.94
C GLY A 180 1.96 27.71 -13.40
N GLY A 181 1.09 28.04 -14.35
CA GLY A 181 1.36 27.85 -15.78
C GLY A 181 1.71 26.39 -16.07
N ARG A 182 2.99 26.13 -16.41
CA ARG A 182 3.52 24.80 -16.77
C ARG A 182 4.21 24.06 -15.62
N TYR A 183 4.19 24.60 -14.40
CA TYR A 183 4.81 23.93 -13.26
C TYR A 183 4.25 22.53 -12.96
N PRO A 184 2.93 22.25 -13.04
CA PRO A 184 2.44 20.87 -12.90
C PRO A 184 3.10 19.90 -13.89
N GLU A 185 3.24 20.30 -15.15
CA GLU A 185 3.86 19.53 -16.22
C GLU A 185 5.36 19.32 -15.98
N LEU A 186 6.04 20.35 -15.49
CA LEU A 186 7.45 20.28 -15.12
C LEU A 186 7.68 19.33 -13.92
N LEU A 187 6.83 19.41 -12.89
CA LEU A 187 6.87 18.50 -11.75
C LEU A 187 6.59 17.05 -12.18
N GLU A 188 5.64 16.84 -13.09
CA GLU A 188 5.31 15.49 -13.61
C GLU A 188 6.44 14.94 -14.49
N SER A 189 7.11 15.82 -15.23
CA SER A 189 8.29 15.52 -16.03
C SER A 189 9.45 15.00 -15.16
N MET A 190 9.66 15.63 -14.01
CA MET A 190 10.63 15.20 -12.99
C MET A 190 10.12 14.05 -12.10
N ARG A 191 8.90 13.55 -12.29
CA ARG A 191 8.23 12.53 -11.46
C ARG A 191 8.02 12.94 -10.00
N LEU A 192 7.87 14.23 -9.73
CA LEU A 192 7.60 14.76 -8.39
C LEU A 192 6.10 14.76 -8.06
N ILE A 193 5.25 14.79 -9.08
CA ILE A 193 3.80 14.72 -8.94
C ILE A 193 3.25 13.60 -9.84
N ALA A 194 2.18 12.96 -9.39
CA ALA A 194 1.47 11.93 -10.13
C ALA A 194 -0.04 12.18 -10.11
N PHE A 195 -0.72 11.65 -11.12
CA PHE A 195 -2.15 11.79 -11.34
C PHE A 195 -2.86 10.43 -11.37
N SER A 196 -4.12 10.42 -10.95
CA SER A 196 -4.89 9.20 -10.74
C SER A 196 -5.42 8.58 -12.02
N VAL A 197 -5.48 7.25 -12.05
CA VAL A 197 -6.22 6.56 -13.11
C VAL A 197 -7.75 6.77 -12.97
N PRO A 198 -8.51 6.82 -14.08
CA PRO A 198 -8.02 6.89 -15.45
C PRO A 198 -7.86 8.33 -15.99
N ASN A 199 -8.44 9.34 -15.34
CA ASN A 199 -8.63 10.67 -15.94
C ASN A 199 -7.84 11.80 -15.29
N SER A 200 -6.89 11.48 -14.40
CA SER A 200 -6.12 12.49 -13.67
C SER A 200 -6.96 13.39 -12.76
N ASP A 201 -8.02 12.85 -12.17
CA ASP A 201 -8.93 13.58 -11.29
C ASP A 201 -8.31 13.93 -9.93
N ILE A 202 -7.41 13.07 -9.42
CA ILE A 202 -6.69 13.24 -8.17
C ILE A 202 -5.19 13.38 -8.46
N TYR A 203 -4.52 14.33 -7.81
CA TYR A 203 -3.07 14.46 -7.81
C TYR A 203 -2.49 14.09 -6.45
N ALA A 204 -1.22 13.69 -6.45
CA ALA A 204 -0.40 13.61 -5.25
C ALA A 204 1.08 13.84 -5.58
N PHE A 205 1.81 14.41 -4.63
CA PHE A 205 3.28 14.34 -4.67
C PHE A 205 3.70 12.88 -4.50
N THR A 206 4.64 12.45 -5.35
CA THR A 206 5.26 11.12 -5.27
C THR A 206 6.17 11.02 -4.06
N GLY A 207 6.73 9.82 -3.79
CA GLY A 207 7.72 9.67 -2.72
C GLY A 207 8.88 10.65 -2.87
N LEU A 208 9.39 10.81 -4.10
CA LEU A 208 10.44 11.77 -4.43
C LEU A 208 9.97 13.21 -4.25
N GLY A 209 8.77 13.55 -4.76
CA GLY A 209 8.22 14.89 -4.61
C GLY A 209 8.05 15.33 -3.15
N LYS A 210 7.59 14.42 -2.28
CA LYS A 210 7.48 14.69 -0.84
C LYS A 210 8.84 14.93 -0.20
N ALA A 211 9.84 14.13 -0.54
CA ALA A 211 11.20 14.29 -0.03
C ALA A 211 11.81 15.62 -0.49
N VAL A 212 11.60 16.01 -1.76
CA VAL A 212 12.01 17.32 -2.30
C VAL A 212 11.33 18.44 -1.52
N LYS A 213 10.00 18.39 -1.37
CA LYS A 213 9.25 19.41 -0.63
C LYS A 213 9.72 19.52 0.83
N GLU A 214 10.00 18.39 1.48
CA GLU A 214 10.52 18.36 2.84
C GLU A 214 11.91 19.00 2.94
N ALA A 215 12.82 18.65 2.03
CA ALA A 215 14.18 19.21 1.98
C ALA A 215 14.16 20.73 1.81
N LEU A 216 13.30 21.26 0.93
CA LEU A 216 13.16 22.70 0.66
C LEU A 216 12.75 23.52 1.90
N ASN A 217 12.26 22.90 2.98
CA ASN A 217 11.98 23.60 4.25
C ASN A 217 13.26 23.93 5.03
N TYR A 218 14.37 23.27 4.72
CA TYR A 218 15.65 23.41 5.45
C TYR A 218 16.74 24.09 4.60
N ILE A 219 16.56 24.17 3.29
CA ILE A 219 17.53 24.77 2.36
C ILE A 219 17.39 26.30 2.36
N ALA A 220 18.52 27.00 2.41
CA ALA A 220 18.55 28.45 2.29
C ALA A 220 18.24 28.87 0.83
N PRO A 221 17.28 29.80 0.61
CA PRO A 221 16.94 30.27 -0.74
C PRO A 221 17.92 31.35 -1.22
N SER A 222 19.22 31.03 -1.22
CA SER A 222 20.33 31.95 -1.52
C SER A 222 20.77 31.93 -2.97
N LEU A 223 20.50 30.83 -3.70
CA LEU A 223 20.89 30.63 -5.08
C LEU A 223 19.67 30.54 -6.03
N PRO A 224 19.85 30.80 -7.33
CA PRO A 224 18.78 30.63 -8.32
C PRO A 224 18.29 29.18 -8.45
N VAL A 225 19.18 28.21 -8.19
CA VAL A 225 18.91 26.78 -8.19
C VAL A 225 19.21 26.25 -6.79
N LEU A 226 18.22 25.62 -6.17
CA LEU A 226 18.31 25.15 -4.78
C LEU A 226 18.59 23.65 -4.68
N ILE A 227 18.18 22.89 -5.70
CA ILE A 227 18.45 21.46 -5.83
C ILE A 227 18.83 21.21 -7.28
N SER A 228 19.93 20.51 -7.52
CA SER A 228 20.35 20.03 -8.84
C SER A 228 21.10 18.72 -8.69
N GLU A 229 21.27 18.00 -9.80
CA GLU A 229 22.06 16.76 -9.82
C GLU A 229 23.49 16.99 -9.29
N ASP A 230 24.14 18.09 -9.69
CA ASP A 230 25.51 18.43 -9.25
C ASP A 230 25.61 18.67 -7.74
N ILE A 231 24.59 19.32 -7.15
CA ILE A 231 24.50 19.51 -5.69
C ILE A 231 24.36 18.14 -5.01
N LEU A 232 23.49 17.27 -5.53
CA LEU A 232 23.30 15.94 -4.95
C LEU A 232 24.57 15.09 -5.05
N TYR A 233 25.25 15.07 -6.20
CA TYR A 233 26.52 14.35 -6.36
C TYR A 233 27.63 14.91 -5.45
N SER A 234 27.64 16.22 -5.22
CA SER A 234 28.58 16.83 -4.26
C SER A 234 28.37 16.31 -2.84
N LEU A 235 27.11 16.15 -2.39
CA LEU A 235 26.80 15.57 -1.08
C LEU A 235 27.24 14.10 -0.97
N ILE A 236 27.05 13.31 -2.02
CA ILE A 236 27.49 11.91 -2.05
C ILE A 236 29.02 11.79 -2.03
N LYS A 237 29.71 12.68 -2.76
CA LYS A 237 31.17 12.74 -2.76
C LYS A 237 31.75 13.01 -1.36
N ILE A 238 31.04 13.75 -0.50
CA ILE A 238 31.43 13.91 0.91
C ILE A 238 31.41 12.56 1.65
N ILE A 239 30.37 11.74 1.43
CA ILE A 239 30.22 10.42 2.08
C ILE A 239 31.30 9.46 1.58
N ASP A 240 31.53 9.43 0.27
CA ASP A 240 32.40 8.43 -0.36
C ASP A 240 33.89 8.79 -0.28
N GLU A 241 34.23 10.07 -0.46
CA GLU A 241 35.61 10.52 -0.63
C GLU A 241 36.09 11.50 0.45
N GLY A 242 35.15 12.07 1.23
CA GLY A 242 35.41 13.07 2.26
C GLY A 242 35.34 14.52 1.75
N PHE A 243 35.01 15.43 2.66
CA PHE A 243 34.78 16.86 2.37
C PHE A 243 35.96 17.57 1.68
N ASP A 244 37.20 17.18 2.01
CA ASP A 244 38.41 17.76 1.41
C ASP A 244 38.56 17.51 -0.09
N LYS A 245 37.79 16.58 -0.65
CA LYS A 245 37.82 16.24 -2.09
C LYS A 245 36.89 17.12 -2.93
N LEU A 246 36.04 17.91 -2.30
CA LEU A 246 35.25 18.91 -3.02
C LEU A 246 36.11 20.06 -3.52
N THR A 247 35.76 20.58 -4.68
CA THR A 247 36.28 21.85 -5.21
C THR A 247 35.78 23.02 -4.36
N ASP A 248 36.47 24.15 -4.42
CA ASP A 248 36.07 25.35 -3.66
C ASP A 248 34.66 25.81 -4.07
N THR A 249 34.30 25.71 -5.35
CA THR A 249 32.95 26.03 -5.86
C THR A 249 31.87 25.08 -5.32
N GLU A 250 32.16 23.78 -5.25
CA GLU A 250 31.24 22.80 -4.63
C GLU A 250 31.02 23.16 -3.15
N LYS A 251 32.09 23.46 -2.40
CA LYS A 251 32.00 23.85 -0.97
C LYS A 251 31.20 25.13 -0.77
N GLU A 252 31.50 26.18 -1.54
CA GLU A 252 30.77 27.45 -1.50
C GLU A 252 29.28 27.24 -1.76
N THR A 253 28.93 26.45 -2.79
CA THR A 253 27.53 26.12 -3.11
C THR A 253 26.83 25.43 -1.95
N LEU A 254 27.46 24.41 -1.33
CA LEU A 254 26.86 23.68 -0.21
C LEU A 254 26.72 24.54 1.05
N TRP A 255 27.67 25.45 1.31
CA TRP A 255 27.59 26.40 2.42
C TRP A 255 26.52 27.47 2.21
N GLU A 256 26.44 28.06 1.02
CA GLU A 256 25.42 29.07 0.71
C GLU A 256 24.01 28.52 0.83
N LEU A 257 23.80 27.26 0.46
CA LEU A 257 22.52 26.56 0.61
C LEU A 257 22.25 26.05 2.03
N GLY A 258 23.22 26.16 2.94
CA GLY A 258 23.10 25.70 4.33
C GLY A 258 23.01 24.18 4.47
N LEU A 259 23.72 23.44 3.62
CA LEU A 259 23.65 21.97 3.57
C LEU A 259 24.67 21.29 4.47
N VAL A 260 25.83 21.92 4.68
CA VAL A 260 26.94 21.40 5.48
C VAL A 260 27.61 22.51 6.29
N ASP A 261 28.34 22.15 7.35
CA ASP A 261 29.20 23.06 8.12
C ASP A 261 30.62 23.19 7.52
N GLU A 262 31.51 23.94 8.19
CA GLU A 262 32.89 24.18 7.75
C GLU A 262 33.75 22.90 7.74
N GLU A 263 33.36 21.90 8.55
CA GLU A 263 34.01 20.59 8.65
C GLU A 263 33.39 19.52 7.72
N GLY A 264 32.31 19.86 7.01
CA GLY A 264 31.61 18.96 6.09
C GLY A 264 30.58 18.04 6.74
N ASN A 265 30.17 18.30 7.99
CA ASN A 265 29.04 17.59 8.60
C ASN A 265 27.73 18.12 8.01
N PHE A 266 26.77 17.22 7.80
CA PHE A 266 25.47 17.58 7.22
C PHE A 266 24.60 18.35 8.22
N TYR A 267 24.01 19.45 7.75
CA TYR A 267 22.83 20.05 8.36
C TYR A 267 21.56 19.29 7.91
N PRO A 268 20.40 19.54 8.55
CA PRO A 268 19.15 18.86 8.18
C PRO A 268 18.80 18.95 6.70
N GLY A 269 19.12 20.07 6.03
CA GLY A 269 18.94 20.21 4.58
C GLY A 269 19.78 19.21 3.79
N GLY A 270 21.07 19.05 4.14
CA GLY A 270 21.96 18.07 3.54
C GLY A 270 21.48 16.63 3.76
N GLU A 271 21.09 16.28 5.00
CA GLU A 271 20.55 14.95 5.31
C GLU A 271 19.28 14.62 4.50
N LYS A 272 18.37 15.59 4.35
CA LYS A 272 17.15 15.41 3.56
C LYS A 272 17.44 15.29 2.06
N LEU A 273 18.46 15.96 1.55
CA LEU A 273 18.88 15.80 0.16
C LEU A 273 19.53 14.44 -0.13
N LEU A 274 20.13 13.78 0.87
CA LEU A 274 20.58 12.38 0.71
C LEU A 274 19.40 11.43 0.50
N GLU A 275 18.28 11.65 1.20
CA GLU A 275 17.04 10.91 0.96
C GLU A 275 16.49 11.16 -0.45
N VAL A 276 16.52 12.42 -0.91
CA VAL A 276 16.16 12.78 -2.30
C VAL A 276 17.03 12.04 -3.30
N TYR A 277 18.36 12.00 -3.09
CA TYR A 277 19.27 11.27 -3.95
C TYR A 277 18.94 9.78 -4.00
N ARG A 278 18.71 9.13 -2.85
CA ARG A 278 18.34 7.70 -2.80
C ARG A 278 17.06 7.40 -3.59
N LEU A 279 16.03 8.22 -3.42
CA LEU A 279 14.75 8.05 -4.14
C LEU A 279 14.88 8.33 -5.65
N TRP A 280 15.67 9.33 -6.02
CA TRP A 280 15.85 9.74 -7.42
C TRP A 280 16.79 8.81 -8.20
N LYS A 281 17.95 8.49 -7.63
CA LYS A 281 19.03 7.75 -8.29
C LYS A 281 18.89 6.24 -8.09
N ASP A 282 18.71 5.78 -6.86
CA ASP A 282 18.67 4.35 -6.52
C ASP A 282 17.26 3.76 -6.72
N LYS A 283 16.25 4.63 -6.88
CA LYS A 283 14.84 4.24 -7.10
C LYS A 283 14.30 3.33 -5.99
N GLU A 284 14.78 3.52 -4.77
CA GLU A 284 14.37 2.73 -3.60
C GLU A 284 13.10 3.30 -2.96
N PHE A 285 11.94 2.88 -3.46
CA PHE A 285 10.64 3.28 -2.89
C PHE A 285 10.11 2.23 -1.91
N PRO A 286 9.48 2.65 -0.79
CA PRO A 286 8.86 1.72 0.13
C PRO A 286 7.68 0.98 -0.53
N PRO A 287 7.47 -0.31 -0.23
CA PRO A 287 6.32 -1.04 -0.74
C PRO A 287 5.04 -0.48 -0.14
N VAL A 288 3.92 -0.56 -0.86
CA VAL A 288 2.64 -0.08 -0.35
C VAL A 288 2.15 -1.02 0.74
N LYS A 289 2.21 -0.53 1.98
CA LYS A 289 1.60 -1.18 3.14
C LYS A 289 0.32 -0.44 3.52
N THR A 290 -0.62 -1.15 4.13
CA THR A 290 -1.89 -0.57 4.58
C THR A 290 -2.31 -1.12 5.94
N PHE A 291 -3.37 -0.56 6.51
CA PHE A 291 -3.84 -0.87 7.85
C PHE A 291 -5.36 -1.00 7.85
N ASN A 292 -5.90 -1.82 8.76
CA ASN A 292 -7.35 -1.96 8.87
C ASN A 292 -7.78 -2.19 10.32
N ILE A 293 -8.79 -1.43 10.75
CA ILE A 293 -9.49 -1.60 12.02
C ILE A 293 -10.98 -1.64 11.74
N GLU A 294 -11.65 -2.67 12.26
CA GLU A 294 -13.11 -2.73 12.32
C GLU A 294 -13.63 -2.16 13.63
N ILE A 295 -14.90 -1.77 13.65
CA ILE A 295 -15.52 -1.13 14.81
C ILE A 295 -15.40 -1.97 16.09
N LEU A 296 -15.59 -3.31 16.01
CA LEU A 296 -15.46 -4.17 17.19
C LEU A 296 -14.05 -4.11 17.76
N GLU A 297 -13.02 -4.11 16.92
CA GLU A 297 -11.63 -4.05 17.34
C GLU A 297 -11.32 -2.76 18.10
N ALA A 298 -11.85 -1.62 17.64
CA ALA A 298 -11.75 -0.35 18.35
C ALA A 298 -12.45 -0.38 19.73
N GLU A 299 -13.64 -0.98 19.83
CA GLU A 299 -14.34 -1.16 21.12
C GLU A 299 -13.62 -2.13 22.07
N LEU A 300 -12.93 -3.14 21.53
CA LEU A 300 -12.11 -4.05 22.32
C LEU A 300 -10.89 -3.34 22.91
N LEU A 301 -10.20 -2.47 22.15
CA LEU A 301 -9.10 -1.65 22.69
C LEU A 301 -9.57 -0.81 23.88
N LYS A 302 -10.73 -0.16 23.74
CA LYS A 302 -11.34 0.63 24.81
C LYS A 302 -11.71 -0.21 26.02
N THR A 303 -12.26 -1.40 25.79
CA THR A 303 -12.66 -2.32 26.88
C THR A 303 -11.43 -2.84 27.64
N ILE A 304 -10.35 -3.19 26.94
CA ILE A 304 -9.09 -3.61 27.58
C ILE A 304 -8.50 -2.47 28.42
N ASP A 305 -8.45 -1.25 27.88
CA ASP A 305 -7.98 -0.05 28.59
C ASP A 305 -8.80 0.22 29.86
N TYR A 306 -10.12 0.15 29.74
CA TYR A 306 -11.05 0.34 30.86
C TYR A 306 -10.82 -0.70 31.97
N ILE A 307 -10.72 -1.99 31.62
CA ILE A 307 -10.51 -3.04 32.63
C ILE A 307 -9.21 -2.80 33.40
N TRP A 308 -8.10 -2.48 32.72
CA TRP A 308 -6.82 -2.25 33.39
C TRP A 308 -6.77 -0.98 34.24
N ASN A 309 -7.33 0.13 33.75
CA ASN A 309 -7.19 1.42 34.41
C ASN A 309 -8.27 1.66 35.47
N GLU A 310 -9.48 1.14 35.26
CA GLU A 310 -10.65 1.43 36.10
C GLU A 310 -11.06 0.24 36.98
N GLU A 311 -11.14 -0.97 36.44
CA GLU A 311 -11.69 -2.12 37.19
C GLU A 311 -10.63 -2.86 37.99
N TYR A 312 -9.45 -3.09 37.42
CA TYR A 312 -8.32 -3.72 38.09
C TYR A 312 -7.85 -2.90 39.31
N THR A 313 -7.93 -1.57 39.24
CA THR A 313 -7.58 -0.67 40.36
C THR A 313 -8.57 -0.78 41.52
N LYS A 314 -9.83 -1.14 41.25
CA LYS A 314 -10.85 -1.43 42.27
C LYS A 314 -10.76 -2.87 42.79
N ASN A 315 -10.50 -3.83 41.90
CA ASN A 315 -10.38 -5.24 42.21
C ASN A 315 -9.30 -5.93 41.34
N PRO A 316 -8.11 -6.23 41.90
CA PRO A 316 -6.98 -6.86 41.17
C PRO A 316 -7.22 -8.28 40.63
N GLU A 317 -8.40 -8.87 40.85
CA GLU A 317 -8.82 -10.13 40.23
C GLU A 317 -9.57 -9.90 38.91
N ILE A 318 -10.03 -8.67 38.63
CA ILE A 318 -10.68 -8.33 37.35
C ILE A 318 -9.59 -7.93 36.36
N VAL A 319 -9.27 -8.86 35.47
CA VAL A 319 -8.27 -8.70 34.41
C VAL A 319 -8.92 -8.99 33.05
N PRO A 320 -8.41 -8.44 31.94
CA PRO A 320 -9.03 -8.58 30.62
C PRO A 320 -8.71 -9.93 29.99
N THR A 321 -9.31 -10.98 30.53
CA THR A 321 -9.49 -12.26 29.86
C THR A 321 -10.61 -12.13 28.82
N VAL A 322 -10.72 -13.10 27.91
CA VAL A 322 -11.80 -13.10 26.91
C VAL A 322 -13.18 -13.12 27.58
N ASP A 323 -13.35 -13.92 28.65
CA ASP A 323 -14.62 -14.01 29.38
C ASP A 323 -15.01 -12.67 30.03
N GLN A 324 -14.04 -11.97 30.63
CA GLN A 324 -14.27 -10.64 31.21
C GLN A 324 -14.60 -9.61 30.13
N ILE A 325 -13.87 -9.62 29.01
CA ILE A 325 -14.15 -8.72 27.89
C ILE A 325 -15.57 -8.96 27.35
N VAL A 326 -15.97 -10.22 27.16
CA VAL A 326 -17.35 -10.57 26.77
C VAL A 326 -18.35 -10.05 27.80
N HIS A 327 -18.10 -10.24 29.10
CA HIS A 327 -18.96 -9.75 30.16
C HIS A 327 -19.17 -8.22 30.08
N PHE A 328 -18.11 -7.43 29.97
CA PHE A 328 -18.21 -5.96 29.85
C PHE A 328 -18.88 -5.51 28.55
N LEU A 329 -18.76 -6.28 27.46
CA LEU A 329 -19.51 -5.99 26.24
C LEU A 329 -21.02 -6.21 26.42
N LEU A 330 -21.43 -7.23 27.19
CA LEU A 330 -22.83 -7.54 27.46
C LEU A 330 -23.51 -6.52 28.38
N GLU A 331 -22.78 -5.93 29.32
CA GLU A 331 -23.32 -4.96 30.28
C GLU A 331 -23.62 -3.58 29.70
N LYS A 332 -23.05 -3.25 28.53
CA LYS A 332 -23.23 -1.93 27.92
C LYS A 332 -24.56 -1.83 27.14
N PRO A 333 -25.33 -0.73 27.27
CA PRO A 333 -26.60 -0.54 26.56
C PRO A 333 -26.43 -0.50 25.04
N LEU A 334 -27.32 -1.15 24.25
CA LEU A 334 -27.22 -1.14 22.77
C LEU A 334 -27.20 0.26 22.14
N LYS A 335 -27.77 1.26 22.81
CA LYS A 335 -27.75 2.66 22.34
C LYS A 335 -26.34 3.23 22.24
N GLU A 336 -25.40 2.75 23.06
CA GLU A 336 -23.97 3.09 23.03
C GLU A 336 -23.23 2.32 21.91
N TYR A 337 -23.88 1.33 21.30
CA TYR A 337 -23.31 0.38 20.33
C TYR A 337 -24.02 0.34 18.98
N LYS A 338 -24.80 1.35 18.62
CA LYS A 338 -25.45 1.42 17.29
C LYS A 338 -24.47 1.24 16.12
N HIS A 339 -23.21 1.55 16.32
CA HIS A 339 -22.15 1.39 15.33
C HIS A 339 -21.69 -0.08 15.16
N LEU A 340 -21.98 -0.99 16.10
CA LEU A 340 -21.68 -2.43 16.00
C LEU A 340 -22.72 -3.23 15.19
N ILE A 341 -23.80 -2.58 14.71
CA ILE A 341 -24.90 -3.22 13.95
C ILE A 341 -24.35 -4.00 12.76
N GLU A 342 -23.49 -3.36 11.99
CA GLU A 342 -22.98 -3.91 10.75
C GLU A 342 -22.05 -5.09 11.03
N TYR A 343 -21.13 -4.94 11.99
CA TYR A 343 -20.19 -5.99 12.38
C TYR A 343 -20.88 -7.28 12.86
N TYR A 344 -21.74 -7.20 13.88
CA TYR A 344 -22.42 -8.39 14.40
C TYR A 344 -23.42 -8.95 13.40
N GLY A 345 -24.08 -8.09 12.63
CA GLY A 345 -24.96 -8.53 11.56
C GLY A 345 -24.24 -9.36 10.50
N ARG A 346 -23.02 -8.98 10.11
CA ARG A 346 -22.17 -9.77 9.20
C ARG A 346 -21.82 -11.14 9.77
N LYS A 347 -21.41 -11.23 11.03
CA LYS A 347 -21.07 -12.53 11.66
C LYS A 347 -22.27 -13.47 11.70
N ILE A 348 -23.44 -12.94 12.06
CA ILE A 348 -24.70 -13.72 12.03
C ILE A 348 -25.06 -14.09 10.58
N ASN A 349 -24.86 -13.20 9.60
CA ASN A 349 -25.11 -13.52 8.19
C ASN A 349 -24.22 -14.66 7.67
N GLN A 350 -22.93 -14.67 8.04
CA GLN A 350 -21.98 -15.72 7.69
C GLN A 350 -22.42 -17.09 8.23
N ASP A 351 -23.02 -17.13 9.42
CA ASP A 351 -23.53 -18.36 10.04
C ASP A 351 -24.88 -18.83 9.44
N PHE A 352 -25.72 -17.91 8.93
CA PHE A 352 -27.10 -18.21 8.50
C PHE A 352 -27.40 -17.99 7.00
N ASN A 353 -26.38 -17.78 6.14
CA ASN A 353 -26.49 -17.65 4.69
C ASN A 353 -27.54 -16.60 4.23
N TYR A 354 -27.48 -15.39 4.79
CA TYR A 354 -28.23 -14.20 4.32
C TYR A 354 -29.77 -14.21 4.39
N LYS A 355 -30.42 -15.34 4.72
CA LYS A 355 -31.89 -15.44 4.84
C LYS A 355 -32.50 -14.53 5.91
N LYS A 356 -31.65 -13.94 6.77
CA LYS A 356 -32.05 -13.15 7.92
C LYS A 356 -31.49 -11.73 7.96
N LYS A 357 -30.84 -11.18 6.91
CA LYS A 357 -30.25 -9.82 7.00
C LYS A 357 -31.29 -8.74 7.37
N GLU A 358 -32.46 -8.79 6.74
CA GLU A 358 -33.59 -7.91 7.06
C GLU A 358 -34.13 -8.15 8.49
N GLU A 359 -34.17 -9.42 8.91
CA GLU A 359 -34.60 -9.83 10.26
C GLU A 359 -33.61 -9.37 11.32
N ILE A 360 -32.30 -9.46 11.07
CA ILE A 360 -31.21 -8.99 11.94
C ILE A 360 -31.32 -7.47 12.10
N ARG A 361 -31.46 -6.72 10.99
CA ARG A 361 -31.64 -5.27 11.05
C ARG A 361 -32.88 -4.87 11.86
N LYS A 362 -34.01 -5.54 11.63
CA LYS A 362 -35.25 -5.30 12.41
C LYS A 362 -35.07 -5.66 13.88
N LYS A 363 -34.48 -6.82 14.16
CA LYS A 363 -34.30 -7.31 15.53
C LYS A 363 -33.34 -6.43 16.33
N PHE A 364 -32.28 -5.95 15.72
CA PHE A 364 -31.36 -5.01 16.35
C PHE A 364 -32.04 -3.69 16.72
N ALA A 365 -33.00 -3.23 15.90
CA ALA A 365 -33.80 -2.04 16.22
C ALA A 365 -34.77 -2.26 17.40
N GLU A 366 -35.11 -3.52 17.72
CA GLU A 366 -36.04 -3.90 18.78
C GLU A 366 -35.36 -4.24 20.11
N VAL A 367 -34.18 -4.88 20.08
CA VAL A 367 -33.49 -5.38 21.28
C VAL A 367 -32.74 -4.27 22.03
N LYS A 368 -32.47 -4.50 23.32
CA LYS A 368 -31.82 -3.55 24.24
C LYS A 368 -30.38 -3.91 24.64
N SER A 369 -29.96 -5.16 24.45
CA SER A 369 -28.59 -5.63 24.70
C SER A 369 -28.06 -6.55 23.58
N ILE A 370 -26.72 -6.68 23.47
CA ILE A 370 -26.07 -7.64 22.56
C ILE A 370 -26.47 -9.08 22.92
N GLU A 371 -26.66 -9.35 24.21
CA GLU A 371 -27.16 -10.64 24.71
C GLU A 371 -28.52 -10.98 24.10
N GLU A 372 -29.49 -10.07 24.11
CA GLU A 372 -30.82 -10.29 23.54
C GLU A 372 -30.76 -10.56 22.03
N LEU A 373 -29.85 -9.89 21.31
CA LEU A 373 -29.62 -10.12 19.89
C LEU A 373 -29.09 -11.53 19.64
N PHE A 374 -28.00 -11.91 20.30
CA PHE A 374 -27.38 -13.23 20.12
C PHE A 374 -28.33 -14.35 20.57
N LYS A 375 -29.06 -14.16 21.67
CA LYS A 375 -30.09 -15.12 22.09
C LYS A 375 -31.16 -15.30 21.02
N HIS A 376 -31.64 -14.24 20.37
CA HIS A 376 -32.65 -14.38 19.30
C HIS A 376 -32.18 -15.29 18.14
N PHE A 377 -30.90 -15.21 17.75
CA PHE A 377 -30.38 -15.99 16.63
C PHE A 377 -29.85 -17.38 17.01
N TYR A 378 -29.36 -17.55 18.25
CA TYR A 378 -28.69 -18.77 18.72
C TYR A 378 -29.38 -19.42 19.94
N GLU A 379 -30.66 -19.11 20.19
CA GLU A 379 -31.43 -19.61 21.35
C GLU A 379 -31.55 -21.15 21.37
N LYS A 380 -31.66 -21.77 20.19
CA LYS A 380 -31.73 -23.23 20.07
C LYS A 380 -30.35 -23.84 20.33
N GLY A 381 -30.09 -24.20 21.58
CA GLY A 381 -28.87 -24.89 22.02
C GLY A 381 -28.09 -24.15 23.11
N ASN A 382 -28.49 -22.93 23.47
CA ASN A 382 -27.76 -22.06 24.41
C ASN A 382 -26.32 -21.72 23.95
N GLU A 383 -26.04 -21.81 22.64
CA GLU A 383 -24.73 -21.58 22.02
C GLU A 383 -24.38 -20.08 21.86
N TRP A 384 -25.33 -19.19 22.19
CA TRP A 384 -25.19 -17.75 21.97
C TRP A 384 -23.95 -17.14 22.64
N TYR A 385 -23.61 -17.61 23.85
CA TYR A 385 -22.43 -17.13 24.58
C TYR A 385 -21.13 -17.61 23.94
N GLU A 386 -21.09 -18.88 23.52
CA GLU A 386 -19.93 -19.45 22.81
C GLU A 386 -19.68 -18.71 21.49
N LYS A 387 -20.75 -18.35 20.76
CA LYS A 387 -20.64 -17.56 19.54
C LYS A 387 -20.12 -16.16 19.76
N LEU A 388 -20.59 -15.47 20.80
CA LEU A 388 -20.06 -14.15 21.14
C LEU A 388 -18.59 -14.24 21.58
N TYR A 389 -18.24 -15.26 22.36
CA TYR A 389 -16.86 -15.55 22.75
C TYR A 389 -15.97 -15.74 21.52
N ASP A 390 -16.38 -16.56 20.55
CA ASP A 390 -15.63 -16.80 19.32
C ASP A 390 -15.38 -15.51 18.52
N VAL A 391 -16.41 -14.66 18.41
CA VAL A 391 -16.32 -13.36 17.72
C VAL A 391 -15.33 -12.43 18.42
N VAL A 392 -15.41 -12.30 19.74
CA VAL A 392 -14.47 -11.50 20.53
C VAL A 392 -13.05 -12.06 20.40
N GLN A 393 -12.90 -13.38 20.50
CA GLN A 393 -11.61 -14.05 20.39
C GLN A 393 -10.97 -13.84 19.01
N GLU A 394 -11.74 -13.90 17.92
CA GLU A 394 -11.28 -13.60 16.56
C GLU A 394 -10.79 -12.15 16.41
N ALA A 395 -11.54 -11.19 16.95
CA ALA A 395 -11.14 -9.79 16.92
C ALA A 395 -9.88 -9.53 17.77
N LEU A 396 -9.73 -10.19 18.93
CA LEU A 396 -8.49 -10.14 19.73
C LEU A 396 -7.28 -10.68 18.96
N TYR A 397 -7.45 -11.77 18.20
CA TYR A 397 -6.37 -12.25 17.34
C TYR A 397 -6.05 -11.26 16.23
N THR A 398 -7.03 -10.57 15.65
CA THR A 398 -6.73 -9.54 14.66
C THR A 398 -5.98 -8.36 15.28
N LEU A 399 -6.36 -7.91 16.47
CA LEU A 399 -5.63 -6.87 17.21
C LEU A 399 -4.19 -7.28 17.53
N GLU A 400 -3.95 -8.53 17.94
CA GLU A 400 -2.60 -9.04 18.20
C GLU A 400 -1.81 -9.21 16.89
N ALA A 401 -2.47 -9.60 15.79
CA ALA A 401 -1.86 -9.68 14.46
C ALA A 401 -1.35 -8.33 13.96
N PHE A 402 -2.07 -7.26 14.30
CA PHE A 402 -1.66 -5.88 14.02
C PHE A 402 -0.85 -5.26 15.17
N GLY A 403 -0.35 -6.04 16.12
CA GLY A 403 0.51 -5.54 17.19
C GLY A 403 -0.11 -4.42 18.03
N LEU A 404 -1.45 -4.31 18.07
CA LEU A 404 -2.19 -3.33 18.87
C LEU A 404 -2.39 -3.84 20.30
N ILE A 405 -2.40 -5.15 20.48
CA ILE A 405 -2.41 -5.79 21.80
C ILE A 405 -1.37 -6.90 21.88
N THR A 406 -1.05 -7.30 23.10
CA THR A 406 -0.30 -8.53 23.40
C THR A 406 -1.12 -9.45 24.29
N SER A 407 -0.91 -10.76 24.16
CA SER A 407 -1.43 -11.76 25.09
C SER A 407 -0.29 -12.40 25.91
N GLU A 408 -0.48 -12.44 27.22
CA GLU A 408 0.49 -12.99 28.19
C GLU A 408 -0.19 -13.75 29.33
N GLU A 409 0.57 -14.58 30.04
CA GLU A 409 0.12 -15.24 31.25
C GLU A 409 0.10 -14.26 32.45
N HIS A 410 -1.04 -14.19 33.14
CA HIS A 410 -1.18 -13.54 34.43
C HIS A 410 -1.93 -14.46 35.41
N LYS A 411 -1.28 -14.85 36.51
CA LYS A 411 -1.84 -15.75 37.53
C LYS A 411 -2.45 -17.05 36.96
N GLY A 412 -1.83 -17.62 35.92
CA GLY A 412 -2.29 -18.86 35.26
C GLY A 412 -3.39 -18.68 34.22
N GLU A 413 -3.80 -17.44 33.90
CA GLU A 413 -4.77 -17.13 32.87
C GLU A 413 -4.17 -16.25 31.76
N LYS A 414 -4.68 -16.38 30.53
CA LYS A 414 -4.33 -15.51 29.42
C LYS A 414 -5.04 -14.17 29.53
N VAL A 415 -4.28 -13.08 29.60
CA VAL A 415 -4.81 -11.71 29.64
C VAL A 415 -4.31 -10.89 28.45
N HIS A 416 -5.03 -9.82 28.12
CA HIS A 416 -4.73 -8.94 27.00
C HIS A 416 -4.27 -7.55 27.47
N LYS A 417 -3.23 -6.99 26.85
CA LYS A 417 -2.73 -5.63 27.14
C LYS A 417 -2.57 -4.81 25.88
N LEU A 418 -2.84 -3.50 25.98
CA LEU A 418 -2.54 -2.57 24.89
C LEU A 418 -1.03 -2.41 24.70
N THR A 419 -0.58 -2.42 23.45
CA THR A 419 0.76 -1.95 23.08
C THR A 419 0.78 -0.43 22.97
N GLU A 420 1.95 0.17 22.75
CA GLU A 420 2.05 1.60 22.45
C GLU A 420 1.23 1.97 21.21
N HIS A 421 1.30 1.17 20.13
CA HIS A 421 0.45 1.37 18.95
C HIS A 421 -1.04 1.23 19.26
N GLY A 422 -1.43 0.28 20.12
CA GLY A 422 -2.80 0.12 20.58
C GLY A 422 -3.33 1.35 21.32
N LYS A 423 -2.49 1.99 22.13
CA LYS A 423 -2.82 3.24 22.82
C LYS A 423 -2.98 4.40 21.84
N GLU A 424 -2.06 4.56 20.88
CA GLU A 424 -2.14 5.61 19.85
C GLU A 424 -3.44 5.51 19.05
N VAL A 425 -3.83 4.30 18.64
CA VAL A 425 -5.11 4.04 17.97
C VAL A 425 -6.28 4.39 18.87
N LEU A 426 -6.28 3.92 20.12
CA LEU A 426 -7.35 4.21 21.07
C LEU A 426 -7.52 5.71 21.32
N ASP A 427 -6.42 6.46 21.43
CA ASP A 427 -6.44 7.90 21.62
C ASP A 427 -7.02 8.63 20.41
N ASP A 428 -6.70 8.21 19.19
CA ASP A 428 -7.37 8.71 17.97
C ASP A 428 -8.88 8.44 18.01
N MET A 429 -9.29 7.23 18.38
CA MET A 429 -10.70 6.85 18.50
C MET A 429 -11.44 7.64 19.59
N LYS A 430 -10.79 7.92 20.73
CA LYS A 430 -11.34 8.77 21.80
C LYS A 430 -11.56 10.21 21.32
N GLN A 431 -10.67 10.74 20.49
CA GLN A 431 -10.76 12.11 19.96
C GLN A 431 -11.78 12.27 18.84
N ARG A 432 -11.85 11.30 17.91
CA ARG A 432 -12.61 11.43 16.65
C ARG A 432 -13.87 10.57 16.59
N GLY A 433 -14.10 9.76 17.62
CA GLY A 433 -15.17 8.76 17.69
C GLY A 433 -14.72 7.41 17.15
N ILE A 434 -15.38 6.36 17.66
CA ILE A 434 -15.19 4.98 17.21
C ILE A 434 -15.68 4.87 15.77
N ARG A 435 -14.82 4.39 14.88
CA ARG A 435 -15.08 4.24 13.44
C ARG A 435 -14.23 3.12 12.85
N GLU A 436 -14.61 2.68 11.66
CA GLU A 436 -13.78 1.78 10.85
C GLU A 436 -12.64 2.57 10.18
N ILE A 437 -11.52 1.88 9.97
CA ILE A 437 -10.39 2.35 9.19
C ILE A 437 -10.12 1.28 8.14
N THR A 438 -10.38 1.55 6.87
CA THR A 438 -10.24 0.53 5.81
C THR A 438 -8.82 0.47 5.25
N SER A 439 -8.45 -0.71 4.72
CA SER A 439 -7.19 -0.85 3.99
C SER A 439 -7.15 0.07 2.76
N THR A 440 -8.31 0.30 2.14
CA THR A 440 -8.44 1.19 0.99
C THR A 440 -8.14 2.64 1.35
N ALA A 441 -8.71 3.17 2.44
CA ALA A 441 -8.47 4.55 2.88
C ALA A 441 -7.00 4.81 3.25
N VAL A 442 -6.37 3.88 3.97
CA VAL A 442 -4.95 4.01 4.35
C VAL A 442 -4.05 3.86 3.11
N LYS A 443 -4.40 2.93 2.20
CA LYS A 443 -3.70 2.75 0.93
C LYS A 443 -3.75 3.99 0.06
N ALA A 444 -4.84 4.75 0.10
CA ALA A 444 -4.96 6.00 -0.65
C ALA A 444 -3.87 7.02 -0.29
N ILE A 445 -3.36 6.95 0.94
CA ILE A 445 -2.25 7.77 1.44
C ILE A 445 -0.91 7.09 1.14
N THR A 446 -0.76 5.80 1.46
CA THR A 446 0.54 5.12 1.35
C THR A 446 0.98 4.86 -0.08
N ILE A 447 0.05 4.77 -1.04
CA ILE A 447 0.33 4.63 -2.47
C ILE A 447 1.19 5.79 -3.01
N THR A 448 1.01 6.98 -2.46
CA THR A 448 1.72 8.20 -2.87
C THR A 448 3.20 8.22 -2.46
N ASN A 449 3.69 7.20 -1.74
CA ASN A 449 5.11 7.02 -1.46
C ASN A 449 5.86 6.27 -2.58
N LYS A 450 5.15 5.79 -3.61
CA LYS A 450 5.75 5.18 -4.82
C LYS A 450 6.31 6.24 -5.78
N GLU A 451 7.05 5.75 -6.79
CA GLU A 451 7.62 6.55 -7.87
C GLU A 451 6.55 7.27 -8.72
N ILE A 452 5.45 6.59 -9.06
CA ILE A 452 4.42 7.10 -9.98
C ILE A 452 3.03 6.66 -9.56
N SER A 453 2.55 7.13 -8.43
CA SER A 453 1.20 6.73 -8.03
C SER A 453 0.46 7.81 -7.27
N ALA A 454 -0.74 8.10 -7.76
CA ALA A 454 -1.82 8.73 -7.02
C ALA A 454 -2.92 7.69 -6.79
N PRO A 455 -3.71 7.80 -5.71
CA PRO A 455 -4.88 6.93 -5.54
C PRO A 455 -5.90 7.18 -6.64
N ASN A 456 -6.67 6.16 -7.01
CA ASN A 456 -7.86 6.38 -7.82
C ASN A 456 -8.94 7.15 -7.02
N VAL A 457 -9.95 7.65 -7.73
CA VAL A 457 -11.01 8.49 -7.14
C VAL A 457 -11.74 7.78 -6.00
N ASP A 458 -12.05 6.49 -6.15
CA ASP A 458 -12.77 5.73 -5.12
C ASP A 458 -11.95 5.59 -3.83
N TRP A 459 -10.64 5.34 -3.94
CA TRP A 459 -9.76 5.26 -2.78
C TRP A 459 -9.62 6.61 -2.09
N TYR A 460 -9.49 7.70 -2.87
CA TYR A 460 -9.47 9.06 -2.33
C TYR A 460 -10.76 9.38 -1.57
N ASN A 461 -11.92 9.11 -2.17
CA ASN A 461 -13.22 9.37 -1.55
C ASN A 461 -13.38 8.60 -0.24
N GLN A 462 -12.97 7.32 -0.21
CA GLN A 462 -12.98 6.52 1.01
C GLN A 462 -12.10 7.13 2.10
N ALA A 463 -10.91 7.62 1.75
CA ALA A 463 -10.00 8.27 2.70
C ALA A 463 -10.53 9.61 3.24
N VAL A 464 -11.27 10.35 2.43
CA VAL A 464 -11.98 11.57 2.85
C VAL A 464 -13.14 11.22 3.79
N GLU A 465 -13.95 10.22 3.46
CA GLU A 465 -15.08 9.75 4.27
C GLU A 465 -14.62 9.31 5.67
N GLU A 466 -13.51 8.58 5.74
CA GLU A 466 -12.90 8.12 7.00
C GLU A 466 -12.07 9.18 7.73
N LYS A 467 -12.02 10.41 7.17
CA LYS A 467 -11.29 11.57 7.70
C LYS A 467 -9.78 11.36 7.82
N LEU A 468 -9.23 10.50 6.98
CA LEU A 468 -7.79 10.29 6.85
C LEU A 468 -7.14 11.31 5.92
N VAL A 469 -7.91 11.82 4.97
CA VAL A 469 -7.53 12.95 4.11
C VAL A 469 -8.43 14.15 4.43
N GLY A 470 -7.83 15.34 4.52
CA GLY A 470 -8.51 16.59 4.84
C GLY A 470 -8.48 17.57 3.67
N ALA A 471 -8.19 18.85 3.96
CA ALA A 471 -8.07 19.95 2.99
C ALA A 471 -6.83 19.82 2.07
N GLY A 472 -6.74 18.70 1.35
CA GLY A 472 -5.70 18.42 0.36
C GLY A 472 -4.44 17.73 0.88
N GLU A 473 -4.43 17.25 2.12
CA GLU A 473 -3.32 16.48 2.71
C GLU A 473 -3.81 15.42 3.71
N PRO A 474 -2.98 14.40 4.03
CA PRO A 474 -3.25 13.47 5.12
C PRO A 474 -3.44 14.21 6.46
N THR A 475 -4.54 13.90 7.15
CA THR A 475 -4.82 14.43 8.50
C THR A 475 -3.85 13.85 9.52
N VAL A 476 -3.92 14.31 10.78
CA VAL A 476 -3.17 13.69 11.89
C VAL A 476 -3.49 12.18 11.99
N ALA A 477 -4.76 11.80 11.79
CA ALA A 477 -5.16 10.39 11.75
C ALA A 477 -4.60 9.68 10.51
N GLY A 478 -4.68 10.29 9.32
CA GLY A 478 -4.09 9.73 8.10
C GLY A 478 -2.58 9.47 8.23
N LYS A 479 -1.84 10.41 8.83
CA LYS A 479 -0.41 10.26 9.13
C LYS A 479 -0.14 9.15 10.15
N LEU A 480 -0.98 9.04 11.20
CA LEU A 480 -0.92 7.95 12.17
C LEU A 480 -1.06 6.59 11.49
N TYR A 481 -2.17 6.33 10.78
CA TYR A 481 -2.42 5.01 10.20
C TYR A 481 -1.45 4.67 9.05
N SER A 482 -1.01 5.68 8.28
CA SER A 482 0.08 5.50 7.31
C SER A 482 1.37 5.06 8.01
N ARG A 483 1.75 5.70 9.12
CA ARG A 483 2.95 5.31 9.89
C ARG A 483 2.83 3.91 10.47
N LEU A 484 1.70 3.61 11.12
CA LEU A 484 1.40 2.29 11.69
C LEU A 484 1.48 1.17 10.63
N ALA A 485 1.08 1.45 9.39
CA ALA A 485 1.19 0.48 8.30
C ALA A 485 2.65 0.04 8.03
N TYR A 486 3.65 0.88 8.32
CA TYR A 486 5.06 0.55 8.10
C TYR A 486 5.78 0.08 9.38
N GLU A 487 5.45 0.66 10.54
CA GLU A 487 6.18 0.38 11.80
C GLU A 487 5.74 -0.92 12.50
N ILE A 488 4.48 -1.32 12.33
CA ILE A 488 3.95 -2.50 13.01
C ILE A 488 4.57 -3.77 12.42
N LYS A 489 5.18 -4.57 13.30
CA LYS A 489 5.54 -5.95 13.03
C LYS A 489 4.28 -6.82 13.08
N ARG A 490 3.83 -7.26 11.92
CA ARG A 490 2.59 -8.04 11.78
C ARG A 490 2.84 -9.52 12.03
N LEU A 491 1.84 -10.18 12.61
CA LEU A 491 1.78 -11.64 12.70
C LEU A 491 0.71 -12.18 11.73
N PRO A 492 0.98 -13.27 11.00
CA PRO A 492 -0.02 -13.92 10.18
C PRO A 492 -1.29 -14.31 10.98
N HIS A 493 -2.44 -13.95 10.42
CA HIS A 493 -3.76 -14.34 10.93
C HIS A 493 -4.69 -14.55 9.74
N ILE A 494 -5.45 -15.65 9.76
CA ILE A 494 -6.50 -15.87 8.78
C ILE A 494 -7.67 -16.64 9.40
N THR A 495 -8.87 -16.16 9.13
CA THR A 495 -10.11 -16.85 9.47
C THR A 495 -10.48 -17.84 8.36
N ARG A 496 -11.42 -18.75 8.65
CA ARG A 496 -11.98 -19.67 7.65
C ARG A 496 -12.51 -18.93 6.42
N PHE A 497 -13.28 -17.87 6.63
CA PHE A 497 -13.91 -17.15 5.52
C PHE A 497 -12.87 -16.40 4.68
N GLU A 498 -11.90 -15.74 5.32
CA GLU A 498 -10.79 -15.11 4.61
C GLU A 498 -9.97 -16.13 3.80
N LEU A 499 -9.75 -17.34 4.34
CA LEU A 499 -9.07 -18.42 3.62
C LEU A 499 -9.88 -18.90 2.40
N GLN A 500 -11.21 -18.99 2.51
CA GLN A 500 -12.09 -19.30 1.37
C GLN A 500 -11.99 -18.25 0.26
N VAL A 501 -11.98 -16.96 0.63
CA VAL A 501 -11.76 -15.84 -0.31
C VAL A 501 -10.37 -15.96 -0.95
N LEU A 502 -9.31 -16.15 -0.16
CA LEU A 502 -7.94 -16.29 -0.65
C LEU A 502 -7.78 -17.49 -1.61
N HIS A 503 -8.44 -18.62 -1.35
CA HIS A 503 -8.38 -19.79 -2.23
C HIS A 503 -9.02 -19.55 -3.60
N LYS A 504 -10.07 -18.73 -3.69
CA LYS A 504 -10.72 -18.35 -4.95
C LYS A 504 -9.92 -17.36 -5.80
N ILE A 505 -8.95 -16.64 -5.22
CA ILE A 505 -8.14 -15.64 -5.93
C ILE A 505 -6.88 -16.29 -6.53
N PRO A 506 -6.69 -16.36 -7.86
CA PRO A 506 -5.43 -16.82 -8.45
C PRO A 506 -4.30 -15.82 -8.18
N ALA A 507 -3.05 -16.22 -8.43
CA ALA A 507 -1.91 -15.33 -8.20
C ALA A 507 -2.00 -14.00 -8.96
N LYS A 508 -2.48 -14.05 -10.22
CA LYS A 508 -2.66 -12.92 -11.15
C LYS A 508 -3.74 -13.23 -12.18
N GLY A 509 -4.32 -12.18 -12.75
CA GLY A 509 -5.28 -12.18 -13.84
C GLY A 509 -6.75 -12.08 -13.39
N PHE A 510 -6.98 -11.50 -12.21
CA PHE A 510 -8.30 -11.31 -11.60
C PHE A 510 -8.52 -9.83 -11.27
N PHE A 511 -9.78 -9.42 -11.22
CA PHE A 511 -10.24 -8.10 -10.77
C PHE A 511 -11.24 -8.25 -9.63
N LEU A 512 -11.53 -7.16 -8.90
CA LEU A 512 -12.50 -7.16 -7.80
C LEU A 512 -13.85 -7.75 -8.21
N LYS A 513 -14.37 -7.38 -9.38
CA LYS A 513 -15.61 -7.93 -9.94
C LYS A 513 -15.58 -9.45 -10.08
N ASP A 514 -14.42 -10.02 -10.45
CA ASP A 514 -14.27 -11.46 -10.64
C ASP A 514 -14.30 -12.18 -9.29
N VAL A 515 -13.70 -11.58 -8.26
CA VAL A 515 -13.77 -12.10 -6.88
C VAL A 515 -15.21 -12.09 -6.39
N TYR A 516 -15.94 -10.98 -6.55
CA TYR A 516 -17.35 -10.91 -6.15
C TYR A 516 -18.21 -11.94 -6.89
N ALA A 517 -17.97 -12.17 -8.18
CA ALA A 517 -18.69 -13.16 -8.97
C ALA A 517 -18.45 -14.63 -8.52
N GLN A 518 -17.44 -14.90 -7.68
CA GLN A 518 -17.22 -16.22 -7.08
C GLN A 518 -18.12 -16.50 -5.85
N PHE A 519 -18.90 -15.51 -5.43
CA PHE A 519 -19.78 -15.57 -4.28
C PHE A 519 -21.20 -15.13 -4.67
N ASP A 520 -22.16 -15.44 -3.81
CA ASP A 520 -23.52 -14.90 -3.95
C ASP A 520 -23.46 -13.37 -3.82
N GLU A 521 -24.22 -12.64 -4.64
CA GLU A 521 -24.22 -11.16 -4.69
C GLU A 521 -24.49 -10.55 -3.30
N THR A 522 -25.25 -11.25 -2.48
CA THR A 522 -25.52 -10.85 -1.11
C THR A 522 -24.23 -10.76 -0.26
N TRP A 523 -23.20 -11.57 -0.54
CA TRP A 523 -21.95 -11.61 0.24
C TRP A 523 -20.94 -10.53 -0.12
N LYS A 524 -21.28 -9.58 -1.01
CA LYS A 524 -20.34 -8.53 -1.46
C LYS A 524 -19.72 -7.77 -0.29
N GLU A 525 -20.50 -7.46 0.74
CA GLU A 525 -20.03 -6.74 1.92
C GLU A 525 -19.00 -7.59 2.69
N GLU A 526 -19.35 -8.83 3.04
CA GLU A 526 -18.47 -9.76 3.75
C GLU A 526 -17.17 -10.03 2.98
N VAL A 527 -17.25 -10.22 1.66
CA VAL A 527 -16.08 -10.40 0.79
C VAL A 527 -15.19 -9.15 0.82
N THR A 528 -15.75 -7.94 0.79
CA THR A 528 -15.00 -6.68 0.91
C THR A 528 -14.26 -6.59 2.24
N TYR A 529 -14.88 -6.96 3.36
CA TYR A 529 -14.19 -6.99 4.66
C TYR A 529 -13.03 -7.99 4.67
N ALA A 530 -13.23 -9.19 4.13
CA ALA A 530 -12.16 -10.17 4.00
C ALA A 530 -11.01 -9.63 3.12
N LEU A 531 -11.31 -8.99 1.99
CA LEU A 531 -10.31 -8.38 1.12
C LEU A 531 -9.52 -7.27 1.86
N ASN A 532 -10.20 -6.40 2.62
CA ASN A 532 -9.53 -5.36 3.42
C ASN A 532 -8.55 -5.98 4.44
N LYS A 533 -8.95 -7.05 5.14
CA LYS A 533 -8.09 -7.76 6.10
C LYS A 533 -6.91 -8.47 5.41
N LEU A 534 -7.17 -9.17 4.30
CA LEU A 534 -6.15 -9.87 3.52
C LEU A 534 -5.11 -8.87 2.96
N GLU A 535 -5.55 -7.71 2.47
CA GLU A 535 -4.68 -6.65 1.99
C GLU A 535 -3.88 -5.98 3.12
N ALA A 536 -4.51 -5.64 4.25
CA ALA A 536 -3.84 -5.04 5.40
C ALA A 536 -2.80 -5.96 6.05
N ARG A 537 -2.97 -7.29 5.91
CA ARG A 537 -1.97 -8.30 6.31
C ARG A 537 -0.91 -8.56 5.23
N GLY A 538 -1.03 -7.94 4.06
CA GLY A 538 -0.07 -8.03 2.98
C GLY A 538 -0.14 -9.33 2.16
N TYR A 539 -1.29 -10.02 2.14
CA TYR A 539 -1.46 -11.26 1.36
C TYR A 539 -1.82 -10.99 -0.10
N LEU A 540 -2.45 -9.85 -0.38
CA LEU A 540 -2.80 -9.43 -1.72
C LEU A 540 -2.64 -7.93 -1.84
N ASN A 541 -2.56 -7.45 -3.08
CA ASN A 541 -2.66 -6.05 -3.45
C ASN A 541 -3.88 -5.89 -4.35
N ILE A 542 -4.71 -4.89 -4.06
CA ILE A 542 -5.71 -4.40 -5.00
C ILE A 542 -5.10 -3.16 -5.67
N LEU A 543 -4.84 -3.23 -6.97
CA LEU A 543 -4.22 -2.17 -7.77
C LEU A 543 -5.23 -1.09 -8.17
N GLN A 544 -4.76 0.02 -8.72
CA GLN A 544 -5.59 1.19 -9.03
C GLN A 544 -6.61 0.90 -10.14
N ASN A 545 -6.33 -0.05 -11.03
CA ASN A 545 -7.26 -0.60 -12.03
C ASN A 545 -8.18 -1.72 -11.51
N GLU A 546 -8.28 -1.90 -10.18
CA GLU A 546 -9.05 -2.93 -9.49
C GLU A 546 -8.54 -4.37 -9.67
N ALA A 547 -7.35 -4.56 -10.24
CA ALA A 547 -6.72 -5.88 -10.30
C ALA A 547 -6.42 -6.40 -8.89
N VAL A 548 -6.63 -7.70 -8.66
CA VAL A 548 -6.32 -8.39 -7.40
C VAL A 548 -5.15 -9.33 -7.63
N VAL A 549 -4.02 -9.03 -7.01
CA VAL A 549 -2.75 -9.76 -7.19
C VAL A 549 -2.28 -10.33 -5.86
N LEU A 550 -1.95 -11.62 -5.80
CA LEU A 550 -1.37 -12.22 -4.60
C LEU A 550 0.10 -11.83 -4.46
N THR A 551 0.48 -11.34 -3.29
CA THR A 551 1.89 -11.12 -2.92
C THR A 551 2.62 -12.45 -2.73
N GLU A 552 3.95 -12.44 -2.64
CA GLU A 552 4.71 -13.66 -2.29
C GLU A 552 4.26 -14.23 -0.93
N VAL A 553 4.00 -13.34 0.04
CA VAL A 553 3.46 -13.71 1.36
C VAL A 553 2.11 -14.42 1.22
N GLY A 554 1.18 -13.85 0.44
CA GLY A 554 -0.13 -14.47 0.23
C GLY A 554 -0.08 -15.80 -0.50
N GLN A 555 0.82 -15.95 -1.47
CA GLN A 555 1.04 -17.22 -2.16
C GLN A 555 1.55 -18.31 -1.19
N LEU A 556 2.52 -17.97 -0.33
CA LEU A 556 3.04 -18.89 0.69
C LEU A 556 1.97 -19.30 1.70
N ILE A 557 1.17 -18.34 2.20
CA ILE A 557 0.08 -18.62 3.15
C ILE A 557 -1.01 -19.47 2.48
N LYS A 558 -1.39 -19.13 1.24
CA LYS A 558 -2.37 -19.90 0.46
C LYS A 558 -1.93 -21.34 0.24
N GLU A 559 -0.66 -21.57 -0.10
CA GLU A 559 -0.12 -22.92 -0.29
C GLU A 559 -0.03 -23.68 1.03
N ALA A 560 0.47 -23.03 2.09
CA ALA A 560 0.60 -23.64 3.41
C ALA A 560 -0.74 -24.14 3.97
N LEU A 561 -1.83 -23.44 3.65
CA LEU A 561 -3.16 -23.72 4.19
C LEU A 561 -4.09 -24.46 3.21
N ALA A 562 -3.61 -24.86 2.04
CA ALA A 562 -4.43 -25.54 1.02
C ALA A 562 -5.04 -26.88 1.47
N GLY A 563 -4.43 -27.54 2.46
CA GLY A 563 -4.89 -28.81 3.02
C GLY A 563 -5.75 -28.67 4.28
N VAL A 564 -6.07 -27.46 4.74
CA VAL A 564 -6.81 -27.24 5.98
C VAL A 564 -8.27 -27.64 5.80
N PRO A 565 -8.85 -28.47 6.70
CA PRO A 565 -10.26 -28.81 6.64
C PRO A 565 -11.18 -27.59 6.81
N GLU A 566 -12.29 -27.53 6.07
CA GLU A 566 -13.28 -26.43 6.14
C GLU A 566 -13.90 -26.24 7.54
N GLY A 567 -13.82 -27.23 8.42
CA GLY A 567 -14.29 -27.14 9.80
C GLY A 567 -13.43 -26.28 10.73
N VAL A 568 -12.20 -25.91 10.33
CA VAL A 568 -11.28 -25.12 11.17
C VAL A 568 -11.64 -23.64 11.08
N ALA A 569 -12.20 -23.09 12.15
CA ALA A 569 -12.65 -21.69 12.19
C ALA A 569 -11.51 -20.67 12.00
N GLN A 570 -10.35 -20.94 12.60
CA GLN A 570 -9.17 -20.07 12.53
C GLN A 570 -7.92 -20.90 12.21
N PRO A 571 -7.66 -21.16 10.92
CA PRO A 571 -6.54 -21.98 10.47
C PRO A 571 -5.15 -21.51 10.92
N LEU A 572 -5.00 -20.19 11.11
CA LEU A 572 -3.74 -19.58 11.51
C LEU A 572 -4.01 -18.37 12.40
N THR A 573 -3.46 -18.38 13.61
CA THR A 573 -3.57 -17.29 14.59
C THR A 573 -2.19 -16.70 14.94
N PRO A 574 -2.11 -15.49 15.50
CA PRO A 574 -0.84 -14.94 16.00
C PRO A 574 -0.18 -15.83 17.07
N ILE A 575 -1.00 -16.50 17.89
CA ILE A 575 -0.55 -17.45 18.91
C ILE A 575 0.09 -18.67 18.23
N ALA A 576 -0.55 -19.21 17.18
CA ALA A 576 -0.02 -20.30 16.39
C ALA A 576 1.37 -19.96 15.81
N VAL A 577 1.54 -18.73 15.33
CA VAL A 577 2.82 -18.23 14.79
C VAL A 577 3.89 -18.14 15.88
N ARG A 578 3.58 -17.57 17.05
CA ARG A 578 4.50 -17.54 18.21
C ARG A 578 4.97 -18.94 18.60
N ILE A 579 4.06 -19.91 18.59
CA ILE A 579 4.38 -21.32 18.84
C ILE A 579 5.30 -21.87 17.74
N LEU A 580 5.01 -21.63 16.47
CA LEU A 580 5.87 -22.06 15.36
C LEU A 580 7.28 -21.49 15.48
N GLU A 581 7.43 -20.21 15.81
CA GLU A 581 8.73 -19.59 16.05
C GLU A 581 9.47 -20.20 17.25
N ALA A 582 8.77 -20.42 18.37
CA ALA A 582 9.34 -21.07 19.55
C ALA A 582 9.82 -22.49 19.24
N LEU A 583 8.98 -23.28 18.56
CA LEU A 583 9.31 -24.63 18.10
C LEU A 583 10.50 -24.62 17.12
N ARG A 584 10.60 -23.59 16.26
CA ARG A 584 11.70 -23.42 15.31
C ARG A 584 13.02 -23.16 16.03
N LYS A 585 13.01 -22.34 17.09
CA LYS A 585 14.18 -22.00 17.91
C LYS A 585 14.73 -23.19 18.70
N VAL A 586 13.86 -24.07 19.21
CA VAL A 586 14.28 -25.23 20.02
C VAL A 586 14.48 -26.52 19.22
N GLY A 587 14.19 -26.48 17.91
CA GLY A 587 14.27 -27.63 17.01
C GLY A 587 15.47 -27.59 16.07
N ASN A 588 15.82 -28.73 15.49
CA ASN A 588 16.91 -28.85 14.52
C ASN A 588 16.37 -28.90 13.09
N LEU A 589 16.97 -28.14 12.16
CA LEU A 589 16.59 -28.14 10.73
C LEU A 589 17.11 -29.40 10.03
N TYR A 590 16.21 -30.11 9.35
CA TYR A 590 16.54 -31.23 8.47
C TYR A 590 16.29 -30.80 7.01
N VAL A 591 17.33 -30.26 6.38
CA VAL A 591 17.25 -29.63 5.04
C VAL A 591 16.67 -30.57 3.98
N LYS A 592 17.05 -31.85 3.97
CA LYS A 592 16.57 -32.83 2.99
C LYS A 592 15.07 -33.15 3.09
N GLU A 593 14.47 -32.94 4.26
CA GLU A 593 13.06 -33.26 4.53
C GLU A 593 12.17 -32.00 4.59
N GLU A 594 12.76 -30.81 4.46
CA GLU A 594 12.09 -29.51 4.67
C GLU A 594 11.28 -29.50 5.98
N ARG A 595 11.91 -29.99 7.06
CA ARG A 595 11.27 -30.16 8.37
C ARG A 595 12.19 -29.73 9.50
N VAL A 596 11.59 -29.34 10.62
CA VAL A 596 12.30 -29.07 11.87
C VAL A 596 11.86 -30.10 12.87
N ARG A 597 12.77 -30.92 13.40
CA ARG A 597 12.42 -31.93 14.42
C ARG A 597 12.66 -31.36 15.82
N ILE A 598 11.70 -31.61 16.71
CA ILE A 598 11.69 -31.14 18.08
C ILE A 598 11.74 -32.35 19.00
N LEU A 599 12.70 -32.36 19.93
CA LEU A 599 12.75 -33.40 20.96
C LEU A 599 11.64 -33.15 21.99
N PRO A 600 10.95 -34.18 22.52
CA PRO A 600 9.87 -33.99 23.49
C PRO A 600 10.25 -33.13 24.71
N LYS A 601 11.49 -33.28 25.20
CA LYS A 601 12.03 -32.49 26.32
C LYS A 601 12.14 -30.98 26.02
N ASN A 602 12.17 -30.58 24.74
CA ASN A 602 12.29 -29.18 24.34
C ASN A 602 10.91 -28.50 24.22
N ILE A 603 9.80 -29.23 24.37
CA ILE A 603 8.45 -28.64 24.30
C ILE A 603 8.18 -27.72 25.49
N GLU A 604 8.67 -28.06 26.69
CA GLU A 604 8.57 -27.18 27.86
C GLU A 604 9.33 -25.87 27.65
N GLU A 605 10.49 -25.93 26.99
CA GLU A 605 11.24 -24.73 26.62
C GLU A 605 10.50 -23.90 25.58
N ALA A 606 9.88 -24.54 24.57
CA ALA A 606 9.05 -23.83 23.61
C ALA A 606 7.88 -23.11 24.28
N LEU A 607 7.18 -23.76 25.22
CA LEU A 607 6.11 -23.14 26.02
C LEU A 607 6.64 -21.87 26.73
N ARG A 608 7.78 -21.97 27.41
CA ARG A 608 8.40 -20.83 28.10
C ARG A 608 8.69 -19.66 27.15
N LEU A 609 9.24 -19.95 25.96
CA LEU A 609 9.53 -18.94 24.95
C LEU A 609 8.28 -18.25 24.39
N THR A 610 7.12 -18.92 24.42
CA THR A 610 5.87 -18.29 23.99
C THR A 610 5.31 -17.30 25.00
N GLY A 611 5.56 -17.45 26.31
CA GLY A 611 4.95 -16.60 27.34
C GLY A 611 3.44 -16.81 27.52
N LEU A 612 2.92 -17.96 27.08
CA LEU A 612 1.51 -18.35 27.19
C LEU A 612 1.30 -19.31 28.35
N ASP A 613 0.08 -19.37 28.85
CA ASP A 613 -0.33 -20.43 29.78
C ASP A 613 -0.38 -21.80 29.06
N LYS A 614 -0.19 -22.88 29.83
CA LYS A 614 -0.12 -24.24 29.29
C LYS A 614 -1.41 -24.67 28.58
N LYS A 615 -2.58 -24.26 29.08
CA LYS A 615 -3.89 -24.65 28.52
C LYS A 615 -4.07 -24.02 27.14
N THR A 616 -3.72 -22.76 26.97
CA THR A 616 -3.74 -22.08 25.66
C THR A 616 -2.75 -22.72 24.69
N PHE A 617 -1.51 -22.96 25.14
CA PHE A 617 -0.47 -23.58 24.30
C PHE A 617 -0.89 -24.97 23.80
N ASP A 618 -1.40 -25.83 24.69
CA ASP A 618 -1.81 -27.19 24.32
C ASP A 618 -3.01 -27.19 23.37
N LYS A 619 -3.97 -26.26 23.55
CA LYS A 619 -5.11 -26.09 22.62
C LYS A 619 -4.62 -25.68 21.23
N GLU A 620 -3.73 -24.70 21.15
CA GLU A 620 -3.25 -24.19 19.87
C GLU A 620 -2.36 -25.21 19.13
N LEU A 621 -1.61 -26.05 19.85
CA LEU A 621 -0.90 -27.18 19.26
C LEU A 621 -1.86 -28.18 18.57
N VAL A 622 -3.08 -28.35 19.07
CA VAL A 622 -4.09 -29.18 18.40
C VAL A 622 -4.51 -28.52 17.09
N VAL A 623 -4.80 -27.21 17.10
CA VAL A 623 -5.15 -26.45 15.88
C VAL A 623 -4.04 -26.55 14.83
N LEU A 624 -2.78 -26.30 15.22
CA LEU A 624 -1.61 -26.42 14.34
C LEU A 624 -1.45 -27.82 13.72
N ARG A 625 -1.78 -28.88 14.45
CA ARG A 625 -1.75 -30.27 13.94
C ARG A 625 -2.88 -30.53 12.95
N VAL A 626 -4.09 -30.08 13.27
CA VAL A 626 -5.27 -30.22 12.39
C VAL A 626 -5.07 -29.43 11.09
N ALA A 627 -4.46 -28.26 11.17
CA ALA A 627 -4.07 -27.46 10.02
C ALA A 627 -2.87 -28.03 9.22
N GLY A 628 -2.24 -29.11 9.70
CA GLY A 628 -1.11 -29.76 9.03
C GLY A 628 0.22 -28.99 9.11
N LEU A 629 0.27 -27.90 9.89
CA LEU A 629 1.46 -27.04 10.03
C LEU A 629 2.55 -27.72 10.87
N ILE A 630 2.15 -28.56 11.84
CA ILE A 630 3.07 -29.37 12.65
C ILE A 630 2.64 -30.84 12.69
N GLY A 631 3.60 -31.72 12.91
CA GLY A 631 3.40 -33.12 13.28
C GLY A 631 3.41 -33.33 14.80
N LYS A 632 3.65 -34.57 15.23
CA LYS A 632 3.80 -34.88 16.68
C LYS A 632 5.06 -34.24 17.28
N THR A 633 6.16 -34.25 16.53
CA THR A 633 7.49 -33.82 16.98
C THR A 633 8.24 -33.04 15.89
N SER A 634 7.50 -32.40 14.98
CA SER A 634 8.13 -31.65 13.89
C SER A 634 7.29 -30.48 13.40
N ILE A 635 7.95 -29.44 12.87
CA ILE A 635 7.32 -28.47 11.97
C ILE A 635 7.36 -29.04 10.56
N ASN A 636 6.22 -29.05 9.87
CA ASN A 636 6.10 -29.54 8.49
C ASN A 636 6.47 -28.43 7.49
N LYS A 637 6.56 -28.79 6.19
CA LYS A 637 6.80 -27.82 5.10
C LYS A 637 5.83 -26.63 5.14
N ALA A 638 4.55 -26.90 5.35
CA ALA A 638 3.52 -25.86 5.48
C ALA A 638 3.81 -24.90 6.66
N GLY A 639 4.23 -25.41 7.81
CA GLY A 639 4.65 -24.58 8.94
C GLY A 639 5.91 -23.74 8.64
N LEU A 640 6.85 -24.27 7.85
CA LEU A 640 8.02 -23.50 7.40
C LEU A 640 7.65 -22.42 6.37
N MET A 641 6.66 -22.66 5.52
CA MET A 641 6.13 -21.64 4.60
C MET A 641 5.50 -20.47 5.37
N VAL A 642 4.76 -20.75 6.46
CA VAL A 642 4.24 -19.70 7.36
C VAL A 642 5.36 -18.88 7.98
N LEU A 643 6.45 -19.52 8.45
CA LEU A 643 7.61 -18.81 9.00
C LEU A 643 8.34 -17.97 7.93
N LYS A 644 8.48 -18.49 6.70
CA LYS A 644 9.03 -17.71 5.58
C LYS A 644 8.14 -16.50 5.25
N ALA A 645 6.82 -16.69 5.26
CA ALA A 645 5.86 -15.61 5.05
C ALA A 645 5.96 -14.53 6.14
N LEU A 646 6.14 -14.92 7.41
CA LEU A 646 6.38 -14.00 8.52
C LEU A 646 7.65 -13.17 8.32
N GLU A 647 8.75 -13.79 7.87
CA GLU A 647 10.00 -13.08 7.59
C GLU A 647 9.83 -12.05 6.45
N LEU A 648 9.15 -12.42 5.36
CA LEU A 648 8.92 -11.52 4.22
C LEU A 648 7.96 -10.37 4.56
N MET A 649 6.95 -10.62 5.37
CA MET A 649 5.96 -9.61 5.79
C MET A 649 6.58 -8.46 6.59
N ASN A 650 7.66 -8.75 7.32
CA ASN A 650 8.33 -7.81 8.23
C ASN A 650 9.72 -7.37 7.76
N LYS A 651 10.05 -7.64 6.49
CA LYS A 651 11.08 -6.88 5.74
C LYS A 651 10.47 -5.56 5.25
#